data_AF-A0AAD5CJD2-F1
#
_entry.id   AF-A0AAD5CJD2-F1
#
_cell.length_a   1.000
_cell.length_b   1.000
_cell.length_c   1.000
_cell.angle_alpha   90.00
_cell.angle_beta   90.00
_cell.angle_gamma   90.00
#
_symmetry.space_group_name_H-M   'P 1'
#
loop_
_entity.id
_entity.type
_entity.pdbx_description
1 polymer ?
#
loop_
_entity_poly.entity_id
_entity_poly.type
_entity_poly.pdbx_seq_one_letter_code
_entity_poly.pdbx_strand_id
1 'polypeptide(L)'
;MDPAAHITASDHSRKCKMVIELLKGIHFVTSVEAISLGVEAGIHPWILYDIISNAAGNSWIFKNYIPHLLQGNQIKDNFLNASAQHLGTVLDTAKSLVFPLPLLAAAHQQFLAGSRHADANGLDGFKVWERVLGVQTMDAANAENYSPELLATQVCAKSKRTNKIGFIGLGAMGFGMATHLLKSDFCVHGFDVYKPTLLRFETAGGLVGNSPAEVSKDVDVLVVMVTNEVQAESVLYGVDGAVSALPPGSSIVLSSTVSPAFVSRLELRLRNENKGLKLIDAPVSGGVKRASEGTLTIMASGTDEALEHAGSVLSALSEKLYVIKGGCGAGSGVKMVNQLLAGVHIASAAEAIAFGARLGLDTRILFNDIKDSEGTSWMFENRGPHMVDNDYTPLSALDIFVKDLGIVARECASRRVPLHISTVALQLFLSGSAAGWGRLDDSAVVKVYETLTGVKVEGKLAVISKKKALESLPSEWALDPLDDIRRLDNNLKTLVVLDDDPTGTQTVHDVDVLTEWNVESLAEQLRSRPKCFFILTNSRALSSDKASGLIKDICQNLRTAAKSVGNNDYTVVLRGDSTLRGHFPEEPDAVVSVLGEMDAWIILPFFLQGGRFTIDDVHYVADSDRLIPAGDTEFAKDASFGYKSSNLREWVEEKTRGRIPASSVSSVSIQLLRNGGPAAVCEHLCSLQKGSTCIVNAASDRDMAVFAAGMVQAELKGKRFLCRTAASFVSARIGIISKDPILPKDLGISKGKSGGLIVVGSYVPKTTKQVEELKLQCGHNLRTIEVSVEKLAMKSTEEREEEISHAAELADVYLRTCNDTLVMSSRELITGKTPDESLDINFKVSSGLVEIVRRIKTSPRYILAKGGITSSDTATKALEAKRAKIVGQALAGVPLWQLGPESRHPGVPYIVFPGNVGDSKALAEVVKCWARPVKLSSTKELLADAEREGYAVGAFNVYNLEGVEAVIAAAEEQKSPAILQIHPGALKQGGTPLVACCISAAEQATVPVTVHFDHGSSKQELMEVLELGIDSVMVDGSHLPFKENISYTKYISSLAHAKGLAVEAELGRLSGTEDDLTVEDYEAKLTDVNQAQEFIDETGIDALAVCIGNVHGKYPASGPKLRLDLLKNLYELASKNGVFLVLHGASGLPKELVQDCIKLGVRKFNVNTEVRQAYMDILKSPQTDLVHVMAAAKDAMKAVVADKMHLFGSAGKAS
;
A
#
# COMPACT_ATOMS: atom_id res chain seq x y z
N MET A 1 12.81 16.09 27.53
CA MET A 1 11.48 16.52 27.97
C MET A 1 10.91 17.38 26.85
N ASP A 2 9.97 16.81 26.10
CA ASP A 2 9.42 17.35 24.86
C ASP A 2 8.07 18.04 25.16
N PRO A 3 7.83 19.32 24.80
CA PRO A 3 6.60 20.02 25.12
C PRO A 3 5.53 19.78 24.04
N ALA A 4 5.19 18.51 23.78
CA ALA A 4 4.01 18.16 23.00
C ALA A 4 2.88 17.78 23.96
N ALA A 5 2.26 18.80 24.58
CA ALA A 5 1.06 18.60 25.37
C ALA A 5 -0.07 18.11 24.46
N HIS A 6 -0.61 16.92 24.72
CA HIS A 6 -1.84 16.43 24.11
C HIS A 6 -2.97 17.44 24.38
N ILE A 7 -3.45 18.12 23.33
CA ILE A 7 -4.61 19.01 23.41
C ILE A 7 -5.83 18.14 23.73
N THR A 8 -6.52 18.43 24.82
CA THR A 8 -7.79 17.76 25.16
C THR A 8 -8.88 18.17 24.16
N ALA A 9 -9.88 17.31 23.92
CA ALA A 9 -11.00 17.63 23.03
C ALA A 9 -11.71 18.95 23.41
N SER A 10 -11.76 19.28 24.71
CA SER A 10 -12.29 20.54 25.23
C SER A 10 -11.44 21.77 24.87
N ASP A 11 -10.11 21.64 24.86
CA ASP A 11 -9.21 22.74 24.48
C ASP A 11 -9.18 22.96 22.96
N HIS A 12 -9.25 21.89 22.16
CA HIS A 12 -9.42 21.98 20.70
C HIS A 12 -10.68 22.77 20.34
N SER A 13 -11.83 22.39 20.90
CA SER A 13 -13.11 23.06 20.62
C SER A 13 -13.08 24.55 20.98
N ARG A 14 -12.48 24.90 22.13
CA ARG A 14 -12.34 26.30 22.56
C ARG A 14 -11.48 27.13 21.62
N LYS A 15 -10.31 26.60 21.22
CA LYS A 15 -9.39 27.26 20.28
C LYS A 15 -9.98 27.39 18.88
N CYS A 16 -10.65 26.34 18.40
CA CYS A 16 -11.35 26.36 17.11
C CYS A 16 -12.44 27.46 17.09
N LYS A 17 -13.24 27.57 18.16
CA LYS A 17 -14.24 28.63 18.30
C LYS A 17 -13.65 30.04 18.19
N MET A 18 -12.45 30.27 18.71
CA MET A 18 -11.79 31.59 18.58
C MET A 18 -11.46 31.94 17.13
N VAL A 19 -11.02 30.96 16.34
CA VAL A 19 -10.73 31.15 14.92
C VAL A 19 -12.02 31.42 14.13
N ILE A 20 -13.10 30.74 14.48
CA ILE A 20 -14.43 30.97 13.88
C ILE A 20 -14.92 32.39 14.19
N GLU A 21 -14.84 32.84 15.44
CA GLU A 21 -15.26 34.21 15.81
C GLU A 21 -14.40 35.29 15.11
N LEU A 22 -13.10 35.04 14.93
CA LEU A 22 -12.23 35.91 14.12
C LEU A 22 -12.78 36.09 12.71
N LEU A 23 -13.11 35.00 12.01
CA LEU A 23 -13.61 35.04 10.64
C LEU A 23 -14.96 35.75 10.56
N LYS A 24 -15.89 35.42 11.48
CA LYS A 24 -17.22 36.04 11.53
C LYS A 24 -17.14 37.56 11.65
N GLY A 25 -16.29 38.06 12.55
CA GLY A 25 -16.11 39.49 12.75
C GLY A 25 -15.57 40.20 11.50
N ILE A 26 -14.54 39.64 10.87
CA ILE A 26 -13.95 40.20 9.65
C ILE A 26 -14.97 40.20 8.50
N HIS A 27 -15.64 39.08 8.27
CA HIS A 27 -16.61 38.93 7.19
C HIS A 27 -17.79 39.88 7.35
N PHE A 28 -18.27 40.12 8.57
CA PHE A 28 -19.39 41.03 8.82
C PHE A 28 -19.04 42.48 8.45
N VAL A 29 -17.95 43.01 9.00
CA VAL A 29 -17.52 44.39 8.72
C VAL A 29 -17.24 44.57 7.23
N THR A 30 -16.57 43.60 6.60
CA THR A 30 -16.29 43.64 5.16
C THR A 30 -17.56 43.63 4.33
N SER A 31 -18.58 42.88 4.74
CA SER A 31 -19.87 42.84 4.05
C SER A 31 -20.57 44.20 4.09
N VAL A 32 -20.48 44.93 5.21
CA VAL A 32 -21.00 46.30 5.32
C VAL A 32 -20.22 47.25 4.41
N GLU A 33 -18.88 47.23 4.47
CA GLU A 33 -18.01 48.04 3.61
C GLU A 33 -18.31 47.80 2.12
N ALA A 34 -18.50 46.54 1.73
CA ALA A 34 -18.79 46.14 0.36
C ALA A 34 -20.15 46.66 -0.13
N ILE A 35 -21.21 46.51 0.68
CA ILE A 35 -22.53 47.00 0.31
C ILE A 35 -22.53 48.53 0.21
N SER A 36 -21.92 49.24 1.17
CA SER A 36 -21.86 50.70 1.13
C SER A 36 -21.10 51.22 -0.10
N LEU A 37 -19.97 50.58 -0.47
CA LEU A 37 -19.25 50.91 -1.70
C LEU A 37 -20.11 50.71 -2.95
N GLY A 38 -20.88 49.61 -3.00
CA GLY A 38 -21.73 49.30 -4.13
C GLY A 38 -22.94 50.25 -4.26
N VAL A 39 -23.55 50.65 -3.13
CA VAL A 39 -24.60 51.67 -3.10
C VAL A 39 -24.07 53.01 -3.61
N GLU A 40 -22.89 53.43 -3.16
CA GLU A 40 -22.24 54.65 -3.65
C GLU A 40 -21.79 54.53 -5.12
N ALA A 41 -21.64 53.30 -5.63
CA ALA A 41 -21.46 53.01 -7.05
C ALA A 41 -22.76 53.06 -7.86
N GLY A 42 -23.89 53.37 -7.24
CA GLY A 42 -25.20 53.46 -7.89
C GLY A 42 -25.88 52.11 -8.10
N ILE A 43 -25.44 51.06 -7.39
CA ILE A 43 -25.97 49.70 -7.53
C ILE A 43 -26.93 49.42 -6.39
N HIS A 44 -28.13 48.93 -6.72
CA HIS A 44 -29.13 48.58 -5.72
C HIS A 44 -28.60 47.49 -4.75
N PRO A 45 -28.73 47.66 -3.43
CA PRO A 45 -28.12 46.73 -2.46
C PRO A 45 -28.70 45.32 -2.52
N TRP A 46 -30.02 45.16 -2.74
CA TRP A 46 -30.63 43.84 -3.00
C TRP A 46 -30.08 43.12 -4.25
N ILE A 47 -29.70 43.87 -5.29
CA ILE A 47 -29.07 43.30 -6.49
C ILE A 47 -27.65 42.83 -6.18
N LEU A 48 -26.87 43.63 -5.43
CA LEU A 48 -25.55 43.22 -4.95
C LEU A 48 -25.64 41.94 -4.12
N TYR A 49 -26.60 41.90 -3.17
CA TYR A 49 -26.82 40.73 -2.33
C TYR A 49 -27.10 39.47 -3.16
N ASP A 50 -28.04 39.54 -4.10
CA ASP A 50 -28.43 38.39 -4.93
C ASP A 50 -27.27 37.85 -5.77
N ILE A 51 -26.56 38.75 -6.45
CA ILE A 51 -25.44 38.36 -7.33
C ILE A 51 -24.27 37.81 -6.51
N ILE A 52 -23.86 38.51 -5.44
CA ILE A 52 -22.68 38.13 -4.65
C ILE A 52 -22.93 36.82 -3.89
N SER A 53 -24.16 36.57 -3.44
CA SER A 53 -24.55 35.30 -2.80
C SER A 53 -24.29 34.07 -3.68
N ASN A 54 -24.20 34.27 -5.00
CA ASN A 54 -23.94 33.22 -5.98
C ASN A 54 -22.55 33.37 -6.66
N ALA A 55 -21.68 34.21 -6.12
CA ALA A 55 -20.37 34.50 -6.65
C ALA A 55 -19.25 34.27 -5.61
N ALA A 56 -18.01 34.48 -6.03
CA ALA A 56 -16.82 34.15 -5.24
C ALA A 56 -16.67 35.01 -3.97
N GLY A 57 -17.29 36.18 -3.92
CA GLY A 57 -17.34 37.04 -2.74
C GLY A 57 -18.29 36.56 -1.63
N ASN A 58 -19.00 35.44 -1.81
CA ASN A 58 -19.94 34.95 -0.82
C ASN A 58 -19.28 34.48 0.49
N SER A 59 -19.94 34.73 1.62
CA SER A 59 -19.65 34.12 2.93
C SER A 59 -20.94 33.74 3.66
N TRP A 60 -20.83 32.89 4.69
CA TRP A 60 -21.99 32.56 5.52
C TRP A 60 -22.58 33.82 6.16
N ILE A 61 -21.73 34.72 6.67
CA ILE A 61 -22.16 35.99 7.26
C ILE A 61 -22.88 36.88 6.23
N PHE A 62 -22.34 37.01 5.02
CA PHE A 62 -22.97 37.82 3.97
C PHE A 62 -24.39 37.34 3.68
N LYS A 63 -24.59 36.01 3.53
CA LYS A 63 -25.90 35.42 3.25
C LYS A 63 -26.92 35.60 4.36
N ASN A 64 -26.50 35.49 5.61
CA ASN A 64 -27.40 35.39 6.75
C ASN A 64 -27.63 36.74 7.45
N TYR A 65 -26.69 37.69 7.39
CA TYR A 65 -26.82 38.96 8.13
C TYR A 65 -27.15 40.16 7.25
N ILE A 66 -26.71 40.19 5.98
CA ILE A 66 -27.00 41.32 5.10
C ILE A 66 -28.49 41.50 4.80
N PRO A 67 -29.30 40.44 4.57
CA PRO A 67 -30.74 40.61 4.39
C PRO A 67 -31.45 41.28 5.57
N HIS A 68 -31.05 40.93 6.80
CA HIS A 68 -31.64 41.52 8.00
C HIS A 68 -31.33 43.02 8.09
N LEU A 69 -30.10 43.40 7.74
CA LEU A 69 -29.65 44.78 7.69
C LEU A 69 -30.39 45.58 6.60
N LEU A 70 -30.54 45.03 5.40
CA LEU A 70 -31.26 45.68 4.30
C LEU A 70 -32.78 45.81 4.57
N GLN A 71 -33.36 44.91 5.37
CA GLN A 71 -34.77 44.97 5.79
C GLN A 71 -35.03 45.98 6.91
N GLY A 72 -34.00 46.60 7.49
CA GLY A 72 -34.16 47.48 8.64
C GLY A 72 -34.54 46.76 9.93
N ASN A 73 -34.34 45.43 9.99
CA ASN A 73 -34.52 44.69 11.25
C ASN A 73 -33.39 45.09 12.19
N GLN A 74 -33.72 45.47 13.44
CA GLN A 74 -32.69 45.78 14.44
C GLN A 74 -31.79 44.56 14.65
N ILE A 75 -30.51 44.71 14.27
CA ILE A 75 -29.48 43.82 14.76
C ILE A 75 -29.43 44.09 16.26
N LYS A 76 -29.88 43.13 17.08
CA LYS A 76 -29.95 43.30 18.54
C LYS A 76 -28.64 43.88 19.05
N ASP A 77 -28.67 44.96 19.84
CA ASP A 77 -27.46 45.60 20.38
C ASP A 77 -26.50 44.61 21.06
N ASN A 78 -27.07 43.53 21.63
CA ASN A 78 -26.33 42.39 22.17
C ASN A 78 -25.38 41.70 21.17
N PHE A 79 -25.68 41.66 19.87
CA PHE A 79 -24.81 41.05 18.85
C PHE A 79 -23.53 41.87 18.63
N LEU A 80 -23.65 43.20 18.48
CA LEU A 80 -22.50 44.08 18.28
C LEU A 80 -21.60 44.07 19.53
N ASN A 81 -22.21 44.18 20.71
CA ASN A 81 -21.49 44.15 21.98
C ASN A 81 -20.83 42.79 22.25
N ALA A 82 -21.52 41.68 22.02
CA ALA A 82 -20.94 40.34 22.17
C ALA A 82 -19.80 40.11 21.17
N SER A 83 -19.97 40.54 19.91
CA SER A 83 -18.94 40.42 18.89
C SER A 83 -17.70 41.24 19.27
N ALA A 84 -17.87 42.49 19.70
CA ALA A 84 -16.76 43.32 20.19
C ALA A 84 -15.98 42.61 21.31
N GLN A 85 -16.68 42.04 22.29
CA GLN A 85 -16.06 41.32 23.41
C GLN A 85 -15.33 40.03 22.96
N HIS A 86 -15.93 39.23 22.08
CA HIS A 86 -15.31 38.00 21.57
C HIS A 86 -14.05 38.32 20.76
N LEU A 87 -14.11 39.28 19.83
CA LEU A 87 -12.95 39.67 19.03
C LEU A 87 -11.83 40.24 19.91
N GLY A 88 -12.17 41.02 20.94
CA GLY A 88 -11.22 41.49 21.95
C GLY A 88 -10.50 40.34 22.66
N THR A 89 -11.23 39.29 23.04
CA THR A 89 -10.67 38.08 23.68
C THR A 89 -9.70 37.34 22.75
N VAL A 90 -10.03 37.24 21.46
CA VAL A 90 -9.14 36.63 20.46
C VAL A 90 -7.86 37.46 20.29
N LEU A 91 -7.98 38.79 20.20
CA LEU A 91 -6.82 39.69 20.14
C LEU A 91 -5.93 39.61 21.37
N ASP A 92 -6.49 39.55 22.56
CA ASP A 92 -5.71 39.41 23.79
C ASP A 92 -4.96 38.08 23.85
N THR A 93 -5.57 37.00 23.36
CA THR A 93 -4.87 35.72 23.22
C THR A 93 -3.75 35.80 22.18
N ALA A 94 -3.98 36.43 21.03
CA ALA A 94 -2.96 36.60 20.01
C ALA A 94 -1.77 37.43 20.49
N LYS A 95 -2.03 38.49 21.27
CA LYS A 95 -0.99 39.27 21.96
C LYS A 95 -0.16 38.38 22.90
N SER A 96 -0.80 37.52 23.68
CA SER A 96 -0.07 36.60 24.57
C SER A 96 0.80 35.59 23.82
N LEU A 97 0.47 35.29 22.57
CA LEU A 97 1.20 34.39 21.68
C LEU A 97 2.20 35.11 20.75
N VAL A 98 2.30 36.44 20.85
CA VAL A 98 3.11 37.28 19.95
C VAL A 98 2.77 37.00 18.48
N PHE A 99 1.47 36.99 18.17
CA PHE A 99 0.98 36.71 16.82
C PHE A 99 0.17 37.89 16.26
N PRO A 100 0.50 38.42 15.07
CA PRO A 100 -0.19 39.55 14.48
C PRO A 100 -1.52 39.11 13.85
N LEU A 101 -2.61 39.82 14.18
CA LEU A 101 -3.93 39.66 13.56
C LEU A 101 -4.44 41.01 13.01
N PRO A 102 -3.79 41.57 11.97
CA PRO A 102 -4.11 42.90 11.46
C PRO A 102 -5.55 43.04 10.93
N LEU A 103 -6.11 42.01 10.28
CA LEU A 103 -7.49 42.08 9.79
C LEU A 103 -8.49 42.06 10.95
N LEU A 104 -8.31 41.14 11.90
CA LEU A 104 -9.12 41.11 13.12
C LEU A 104 -9.04 42.41 13.90
N ALA A 105 -7.84 43.00 14.03
CA ALA A 105 -7.66 44.24 14.76
C ALA A 105 -8.45 45.39 14.13
N ALA A 106 -8.44 45.51 12.80
CA ALA A 106 -9.25 46.48 12.09
C ALA A 106 -10.75 46.24 12.27
N ALA A 107 -11.21 44.98 12.17
CA ALA A 107 -12.61 44.62 12.39
C ALA A 107 -13.08 44.95 13.81
N HIS A 108 -12.29 44.62 14.82
CA HIS A 108 -12.61 44.91 16.23
C HIS A 108 -12.79 46.41 16.49
N GLN A 109 -11.97 47.28 15.87
CA GLN A 109 -12.16 48.73 16.00
C GLN A 109 -13.51 49.20 15.41
N GLN A 110 -13.95 48.60 14.30
CA GLN A 110 -15.26 48.94 13.72
C GLN A 110 -16.42 48.54 14.63
N PHE A 111 -16.34 47.35 15.26
CA PHE A 111 -17.33 46.94 16.26
C PHE A 111 -17.34 47.86 17.49
N LEU A 112 -16.18 48.27 18.01
CA LEU A 112 -16.12 49.23 19.12
C LEU A 112 -16.75 50.59 18.78
N ALA A 113 -16.55 51.07 17.55
CA ALA A 113 -17.16 52.31 17.07
C ALA A 113 -18.70 52.19 16.99
N GLY A 114 -19.22 51.08 16.47
CA GLY A 114 -20.66 50.80 16.40
C GLY A 114 -21.30 50.68 17.79
N SER A 115 -20.70 49.89 18.68
CA SER A 115 -21.19 49.62 20.04
C SER A 115 -21.26 50.86 20.95
N ARG A 116 -20.21 51.68 20.99
CA ARG A 116 -20.16 52.85 21.91
C ARG A 116 -21.12 53.98 21.55
N HIS A 117 -21.55 54.07 20.30
CA HIS A 117 -22.44 55.14 19.84
C HIS A 117 -23.93 54.75 19.85
N ALA A 118 -24.23 53.44 19.91
CA ALA A 118 -25.58 52.96 20.09
C ALA A 118 -26.15 53.32 21.48
N ASP A 119 -25.34 53.16 22.52
CA ASP A 119 -25.74 53.40 23.92
C ASP A 119 -25.88 54.89 24.30
N ALA A 120 -25.13 55.80 23.64
CA ALA A 120 -25.07 57.21 24.04
C ALA A 120 -26.19 58.09 23.44
N ASN A 121 -26.79 57.67 22.32
CA ASN A 121 -27.79 58.45 21.57
C ASN A 121 -29.07 57.66 21.20
N GLY A 122 -29.20 56.39 21.61
CA GLY A 122 -30.34 55.53 21.24
C GLY A 122 -30.44 55.23 19.74
N LEU A 123 -29.32 55.32 19.02
CA LEU A 123 -29.21 55.05 17.59
C LEU A 123 -28.86 53.58 17.37
N ASP A 124 -29.46 52.93 16.37
CA ASP A 124 -29.02 51.60 15.92
C ASP A 124 -27.53 51.64 15.54
N GLY A 125 -26.73 50.70 16.05
CA GLY A 125 -25.28 50.62 15.77
C GLY A 125 -24.93 50.58 14.29
N PHE A 126 -25.84 50.11 13.42
CA PHE A 126 -25.67 50.18 11.98
C PHE A 126 -25.73 51.62 11.42
N LYS A 127 -26.61 52.47 11.95
CA LYS A 127 -26.71 53.89 11.54
C LYS A 127 -25.44 54.68 11.85
N VAL A 128 -24.65 54.21 12.82
CA VAL A 128 -23.32 54.76 13.10
C VAL A 128 -22.38 54.48 11.94
N TRP A 129 -22.37 53.25 11.41
CA TRP A 129 -21.57 52.91 10.24
C TRP A 129 -22.04 53.59 8.97
N GLU A 130 -23.35 53.73 8.71
CA GLU A 130 -23.84 54.54 7.58
C GLU A 130 -23.32 56.00 7.65
N ARG A 131 -23.29 56.58 8.86
CA ARG A 131 -22.75 57.93 9.08
C ARG A 131 -21.24 58.00 8.87
N VAL A 132 -20.49 57.00 9.35
CA VAL A 132 -19.02 56.95 9.21
C VAL A 132 -18.62 56.69 7.77
N LEU A 133 -19.33 55.80 7.07
CA LEU A 133 -19.10 55.47 5.67
C LEU A 133 -19.65 56.53 4.71
N GLY A 134 -20.57 57.37 5.17
CA GLY A 134 -21.20 58.43 4.39
C GLY A 134 -22.29 57.95 3.44
N VAL A 135 -22.84 56.75 3.65
CA VAL A 135 -23.74 56.07 2.70
C VAL A 135 -25.02 55.61 3.41
N GLN A 136 -26.18 56.05 2.92
CA GLN A 136 -27.51 55.65 3.41
C GLN A 136 -27.96 54.34 2.73
N THR A 137 -27.41 53.22 3.20
CA THR A 137 -27.63 51.89 2.64
C THR A 137 -29.08 51.42 2.82
N MET A 138 -29.69 51.69 3.97
CA MET A 138 -31.10 51.32 4.24
C MET A 138 -32.07 52.09 3.33
N ASP A 139 -31.83 53.38 3.10
CA ASP A 139 -32.67 54.18 2.21
C ASP A 139 -32.55 53.68 0.77
N ALA A 140 -31.33 53.35 0.33
CA ALA A 140 -31.10 52.72 -0.97
C ALA A 140 -31.75 51.32 -1.10
N ALA A 141 -31.93 50.59 0.00
CA ALA A 141 -32.59 49.29 -0.01
C ALA A 141 -34.11 49.37 -0.17
N ASN A 142 -34.70 50.50 0.19
CA ASN A 142 -36.14 50.80 0.04
C ASN A 142 -36.49 51.41 -1.33
N ALA A 143 -35.50 51.69 -2.18
CA ALA A 143 -35.73 52.18 -3.53
C ALA A 143 -36.40 51.10 -4.42
N GLU A 144 -36.95 51.52 -5.56
CA GLU A 144 -37.56 50.60 -6.52
C GLU A 144 -36.50 49.64 -7.09
N ASN A 145 -36.77 48.33 -6.96
CA ASN A 145 -35.87 47.28 -7.41
C ASN A 145 -36.37 46.60 -8.70
N TYR A 146 -35.46 45.95 -9.42
CA TYR A 146 -35.76 45.14 -10.60
C TYR A 146 -35.01 43.80 -10.54
N SER A 147 -35.40 42.84 -11.37
CA SER A 147 -34.68 41.57 -11.51
C SER A 147 -33.67 41.67 -12.67
N PRO A 148 -32.35 41.61 -12.41
CA PRO A 148 -31.34 41.65 -13.47
C PRO A 148 -31.33 40.38 -14.34
N GLU A 149 -31.71 39.22 -13.79
CA GLU A 149 -31.84 37.96 -14.55
C GLU A 149 -33.03 38.00 -15.51
N LEU A 150 -34.18 38.55 -15.07
CA LEU A 150 -35.34 38.72 -15.94
C LEU A 150 -35.03 39.70 -17.08
N LEU A 151 -34.34 40.80 -16.76
CA LEU A 151 -33.90 41.77 -17.76
C LEU A 151 -32.92 41.15 -18.76
N ALA A 152 -31.98 40.32 -18.28
CA ALA A 152 -31.10 39.54 -19.15
C ALA A 152 -31.87 38.63 -20.10
N THR A 153 -32.87 37.92 -19.60
CA THR A 153 -33.73 37.04 -20.42
C THR A 153 -34.46 37.84 -21.51
N GLN A 154 -35.00 39.01 -21.17
CA GLN A 154 -35.68 39.89 -22.11
C GLN A 154 -34.75 40.42 -23.20
N VAL A 155 -33.52 40.81 -22.83
CA VAL A 155 -32.48 41.26 -23.76
C VAL A 155 -32.05 40.12 -24.69
N CYS A 156 -31.77 38.93 -24.14
CA CYS A 156 -31.35 37.77 -24.92
C CYS A 156 -32.45 37.30 -25.89
N ALA A 157 -33.73 37.38 -25.49
CA ALA A 157 -34.86 37.02 -26.36
C ALA A 157 -35.00 37.94 -27.60
N LYS A 158 -34.51 39.18 -27.51
CA LYS A 158 -34.49 40.14 -28.64
C LYS A 158 -33.20 40.06 -29.46
N SER A 159 -32.23 39.24 -29.04
CA SER A 159 -30.92 39.17 -29.67
C SER A 159 -30.98 38.54 -31.06
N LYS A 160 -30.34 39.18 -32.04
CA LYS A 160 -30.14 38.60 -33.38
C LYS A 160 -28.99 37.59 -33.33
N ARG A 161 -29.10 36.51 -34.12
CA ARG A 161 -28.05 35.48 -34.19
C ARG A 161 -26.76 36.08 -34.77
N THR A 162 -25.74 36.20 -33.93
CA THR A 162 -24.36 36.53 -34.31
C THR A 162 -23.56 35.24 -34.47
N ASN A 163 -22.77 35.12 -35.53
CA ASN A 163 -22.03 33.88 -35.84
C ASN A 163 -20.51 34.05 -35.85
N LYS A 164 -19.99 35.28 -36.03
CA LYS A 164 -18.54 35.54 -36.11
C LYS A 164 -18.05 36.33 -34.89
N ILE A 165 -17.17 35.70 -34.11
CA ILE A 165 -16.64 36.24 -32.87
C ILE A 165 -15.13 36.42 -32.98
N GLY A 166 -14.65 37.63 -32.70
CA GLY A 166 -13.24 37.87 -32.40
C GLY A 166 -13.00 37.61 -30.92
N PHE A 167 -11.93 36.93 -30.54
CA PHE A 167 -11.61 36.65 -29.14
C PHE A 167 -10.16 37.01 -28.83
N ILE A 168 -9.95 38.03 -28.01
CA ILE A 168 -8.61 38.49 -27.61
C ILE A 168 -8.36 38.13 -26.15
N GLY A 169 -7.28 37.38 -25.93
CA GLY A 169 -6.85 36.89 -24.61
C GLY A 169 -7.27 35.44 -24.39
N LEU A 170 -6.44 34.49 -24.80
CA LEU A 170 -6.61 33.03 -24.62
C LEU A 170 -5.81 32.52 -23.41
N GLY A 171 -5.75 33.31 -22.35
CA GLY A 171 -5.20 32.92 -21.06
C GLY A 171 -6.07 31.88 -20.32
N ALA A 172 -5.86 31.73 -19.02
CA ALA A 172 -6.49 30.67 -18.21
C ALA A 172 -8.02 30.59 -18.38
N MET A 173 -8.75 31.71 -18.21
CA MET A 173 -10.21 31.74 -18.42
C MET A 173 -10.60 31.91 -19.89
N GLY A 174 -9.91 32.80 -20.61
CA GLY A 174 -10.27 33.15 -21.99
C GLY A 174 -10.20 31.97 -22.95
N PHE A 175 -9.25 31.05 -22.77
CA PHE A 175 -9.19 29.82 -23.57
C PHE A 175 -10.45 28.94 -23.37
N GLY A 176 -10.90 28.78 -22.13
CA GLY A 176 -12.13 28.03 -21.81
C GLY A 176 -13.35 28.65 -22.47
N MET A 177 -13.49 29.98 -22.35
CA MET A 177 -14.59 30.73 -22.99
C MET A 177 -14.58 30.59 -24.51
N ALA A 178 -13.43 30.81 -25.15
CA ALA A 178 -13.31 30.76 -26.60
C ALA A 178 -13.59 29.35 -27.16
N THR A 179 -13.09 28.31 -26.48
CA THR A 179 -13.36 26.92 -26.89
C THR A 179 -14.80 26.48 -26.61
N HIS A 180 -15.44 27.02 -25.57
CA HIS A 180 -16.86 26.78 -25.33
C HIS A 180 -17.73 27.41 -26.43
N LEU A 181 -17.39 28.61 -26.90
CA LEU A 181 -18.08 29.24 -28.02
C LEU A 181 -17.97 28.41 -29.30
N LEU A 182 -16.81 27.82 -29.59
CA LEU A 182 -16.66 26.88 -30.72
C LEU A 182 -17.63 25.69 -30.61
N LYS A 183 -17.78 25.13 -29.41
CA LYS A 183 -18.72 24.03 -29.14
C LYS A 183 -20.19 24.44 -29.24
N SER A 184 -20.47 25.74 -29.14
CA SER A 184 -21.80 26.33 -29.21
C SER A 184 -22.14 26.85 -30.62
N ASP A 185 -21.50 26.30 -31.65
CA ASP A 185 -21.67 26.62 -33.07
C ASP A 185 -21.34 28.07 -33.48
N PHE A 186 -20.45 28.76 -32.73
CA PHE A 186 -19.89 30.04 -33.15
C PHE A 186 -18.58 29.86 -33.92
N CYS A 187 -18.35 30.71 -34.93
CA CYS A 187 -17.05 30.83 -35.57
C CYS A 187 -16.18 31.81 -34.77
N VAL A 188 -15.10 31.32 -34.15
CA VAL A 188 -14.25 32.12 -33.26
C VAL A 188 -12.85 32.32 -33.85
N HIS A 189 -12.45 33.58 -34.00
CA HIS A 189 -11.10 33.99 -34.41
C HIS A 189 -10.33 34.54 -33.21
N GLY A 190 -9.36 33.77 -32.71
CA GLY A 190 -8.64 34.01 -31.47
C GLY A 190 -7.26 34.66 -31.63
N PHE A 191 -6.90 35.52 -30.68
CA PHE A 191 -5.56 36.08 -30.54
C PHE A 191 -5.08 36.03 -29.07
N ASP A 192 -3.81 35.69 -28.88
CA ASP A 192 -3.08 35.80 -27.62
C ASP A 192 -1.60 36.12 -27.89
N VAL A 193 -0.97 36.85 -26.97
CA VAL A 193 0.47 37.19 -27.07
C VAL A 193 1.36 35.96 -26.87
N TYR A 194 0.86 34.92 -26.21
CA TYR A 194 1.57 33.68 -25.95
C TYR A 194 1.31 32.67 -27.08
N LYS A 195 2.30 32.51 -27.98
CA LYS A 195 2.17 31.64 -29.16
C LYS A 195 1.68 30.21 -28.88
N PRO A 196 2.08 29.52 -27.78
CA PRO A 196 1.59 28.17 -27.51
C PRO A 196 0.07 28.08 -27.27
N THR A 197 -0.59 29.12 -26.72
CA THR A 197 -2.05 29.10 -26.56
C THR A 197 -2.78 29.26 -27.89
N LEU A 198 -2.20 29.99 -28.85
CA LEU A 198 -2.72 30.05 -30.23
C LEU A 198 -2.72 28.65 -30.88
N LEU A 199 -1.60 27.94 -30.85
CA LEU A 199 -1.50 26.60 -31.42
C LEU A 199 -2.50 25.64 -30.77
N ARG A 200 -2.66 25.74 -29.45
CA ARG A 200 -3.64 24.93 -28.71
C ARG A 200 -5.08 25.26 -29.11
N PHE A 201 -5.38 26.52 -29.43
CA PHE A 201 -6.72 26.96 -29.84
C PHE A 201 -7.02 26.55 -31.28
N GLU A 202 -6.04 26.66 -32.17
CA GLU A 202 -6.11 26.15 -33.54
C GLU A 202 -6.39 24.64 -33.57
N THR A 203 -5.71 23.88 -32.72
CA THR A 203 -5.94 22.44 -32.54
C THR A 203 -7.36 22.12 -32.05
N ALA A 204 -7.97 23.03 -31.28
CA ALA A 204 -9.35 22.91 -30.81
C ALA A 204 -10.40 23.30 -31.87
N GLY A 205 -9.97 23.65 -33.09
CA GLY A 205 -10.84 24.03 -34.21
C GLY A 205 -11.11 25.53 -34.33
N GLY A 206 -10.41 26.38 -33.55
CA GLY A 206 -10.51 27.83 -33.64
C GLY A 206 -9.67 28.41 -34.77
N LEU A 207 -10.10 29.54 -35.32
CA LEU A 207 -9.24 30.33 -36.23
C LEU A 207 -8.27 31.16 -35.37
N VAL A 208 -7.04 31.37 -35.83
CA VAL A 208 -6.04 32.20 -35.13
C VAL A 208 -5.54 33.34 -36.01
N GLY A 209 -5.20 34.49 -35.41
CA GLY A 209 -4.58 35.62 -36.10
C GLY A 209 -3.26 36.02 -35.44
N ASN A 210 -2.48 36.86 -36.11
CA ASN A 210 -1.18 37.34 -35.67
C ASN A 210 -1.25 38.68 -34.91
N SER A 211 -2.40 39.36 -34.92
CA SER A 211 -2.61 40.62 -34.19
C SER A 211 -4.07 40.83 -33.76
N PRO A 212 -4.33 41.71 -32.78
CA PRO A 212 -5.68 42.13 -32.41
C PRO A 212 -6.50 42.69 -33.59
N ALA A 213 -5.88 43.49 -34.46
CA ALA A 213 -6.51 44.01 -35.66
C ALA A 213 -6.90 42.90 -36.64
N GLU A 214 -6.06 41.90 -36.85
CA GLU A 214 -6.34 40.80 -37.79
C GLU A 214 -7.58 40.01 -37.38
N VAL A 215 -7.69 39.63 -36.10
CA VAL A 215 -8.83 38.85 -35.58
C VAL A 215 -10.13 39.66 -35.47
N SER A 216 -10.07 40.96 -35.69
CA SER A 216 -11.20 41.88 -35.55
C SER A 216 -11.81 42.33 -36.89
N LYS A 217 -11.26 41.93 -38.05
CA LYS A 217 -11.64 42.46 -39.38
C LYS A 217 -13.05 42.08 -39.85
N ASP A 218 -13.56 40.91 -39.47
CA ASP A 218 -14.81 40.34 -39.99
C ASP A 218 -15.61 39.70 -38.86
N VAL A 219 -15.84 40.46 -37.79
CA VAL A 219 -16.52 39.99 -36.57
C VAL A 219 -17.67 40.91 -36.17
N ASP A 220 -18.78 40.28 -35.74
CA ASP A 220 -19.95 40.99 -35.23
C ASP A 220 -19.74 41.41 -33.76
N VAL A 221 -19.07 40.54 -33.01
CA VAL A 221 -18.76 40.69 -31.59
C VAL A 221 -17.29 40.41 -31.34
N LEU A 222 -16.61 41.32 -30.65
CA LEU A 222 -15.25 41.14 -30.15
C LEU A 222 -15.26 40.95 -28.63
N VAL A 223 -14.82 39.80 -28.15
CA VAL A 223 -14.64 39.53 -26.71
C VAL A 223 -13.19 39.83 -26.31
N VAL A 224 -13.03 40.63 -25.26
CA VAL A 224 -11.72 41.01 -24.70
C VAL A 224 -11.60 40.47 -23.27
N MET A 225 -10.74 39.46 -23.10
CA MET A 225 -10.50 38.78 -21.83
C MET A 225 -9.00 38.79 -21.47
N VAL A 226 -8.53 39.92 -20.97
CA VAL A 226 -7.13 40.19 -20.60
C VAL A 226 -7.00 40.50 -19.11
N THR A 227 -5.77 40.63 -18.60
CA THR A 227 -5.53 40.70 -17.16
C THR A 227 -5.91 42.04 -16.54
N ASN A 228 -5.66 43.17 -17.22
CA ASN A 228 -5.80 44.51 -16.65
C ASN A 228 -6.13 45.60 -17.70
N GLU A 229 -6.39 46.82 -17.22
CA GLU A 229 -6.74 48.00 -18.02
C GLU A 229 -5.68 48.34 -19.07
N VAL A 230 -4.39 48.22 -18.75
CA VAL A 230 -3.28 48.52 -19.68
C VAL A 230 -3.28 47.55 -20.86
N GLN A 231 -3.54 46.26 -20.60
CA GLN A 231 -3.65 45.27 -21.66
C GLN A 231 -4.92 45.49 -22.49
N ALA A 232 -6.06 45.82 -21.86
CA ALA A 232 -7.30 46.12 -22.58
C ALA A 232 -7.13 47.33 -23.51
N GLU A 233 -6.45 48.38 -23.04
CA GLU A 233 -6.09 49.54 -23.83
C GLU A 233 -5.16 49.18 -25.00
N SER A 234 -4.13 48.37 -24.72
CA SER A 234 -3.14 47.94 -25.72
C SER A 234 -3.78 47.10 -26.85
N VAL A 235 -4.67 46.16 -26.53
CA VAL A 235 -5.29 45.32 -27.57
C VAL A 235 -6.33 46.08 -28.39
N LEU A 236 -6.94 47.13 -27.84
CA LEU A 236 -7.92 47.94 -28.56
C LEU A 236 -7.26 49.05 -29.40
N TYR A 237 -6.26 49.75 -28.84
CA TYR A 237 -5.68 50.97 -29.42
C TYR A 237 -4.16 50.95 -29.59
N GLY A 238 -3.48 49.88 -29.20
CA GLY A 238 -2.03 49.73 -29.40
C GLY A 238 -1.65 49.53 -30.86
N VAL A 239 -0.38 49.16 -31.10
CA VAL A 239 0.10 48.80 -32.44
C VAL A 239 -0.70 47.59 -32.95
N ASP A 240 -1.29 47.73 -34.13
CA ASP A 240 -2.24 46.76 -34.69
C ASP A 240 -3.43 46.45 -33.75
N GLY A 241 -3.93 47.47 -33.05
CA GLY A 241 -5.10 47.37 -32.17
C GLY A 241 -6.42 47.13 -32.90
N ALA A 242 -7.33 46.43 -32.22
CA ALA A 242 -8.60 45.96 -32.76
C ALA A 242 -9.52 47.07 -33.32
N VAL A 243 -9.59 48.23 -32.66
CA VAL A 243 -10.53 49.32 -33.01
C VAL A 243 -10.34 49.84 -34.43
N SER A 244 -9.09 49.84 -34.90
CA SER A 244 -8.76 50.28 -36.27
C SER A 244 -9.41 49.39 -37.34
N ALA A 245 -9.53 48.09 -37.08
CA ALA A 245 -9.97 47.07 -38.02
C ALA A 245 -11.43 46.63 -37.83
N LEU A 246 -12.05 46.91 -36.67
CA LEU A 246 -13.44 46.53 -36.39
C LEU A 246 -14.42 47.13 -37.42
N PRO A 247 -15.38 46.33 -37.93
CA PRO A 247 -16.48 46.81 -38.75
C PRO A 247 -17.33 47.87 -38.03
N PRO A 248 -17.89 48.84 -38.77
CA PRO A 248 -18.86 49.78 -38.20
C PRO A 248 -20.06 49.03 -37.58
N GLY A 249 -20.48 49.44 -36.39
CA GLY A 249 -21.62 48.84 -35.69
C GLY A 249 -21.32 47.61 -34.83
N SER A 250 -20.10 47.04 -34.87
CA SER A 250 -19.72 45.88 -34.06
C SER A 250 -19.79 46.15 -32.55
N SER A 251 -20.01 45.09 -31.77
CA SER A 251 -20.00 45.14 -30.30
C SER A 251 -18.67 44.65 -29.71
N ILE A 252 -18.19 45.32 -28.68
CA ILE A 252 -17.03 44.93 -27.89
C ILE A 252 -17.52 44.50 -26.51
N VAL A 253 -17.30 43.23 -26.16
CA VAL A 253 -17.59 42.66 -24.84
C VAL A 253 -16.29 42.67 -24.03
N LEU A 254 -16.20 43.56 -23.06
CA LEU A 254 -15.07 43.62 -22.14
C LEU A 254 -15.38 42.72 -20.93
N SER A 255 -14.73 41.55 -20.87
CA SER A 255 -14.92 40.57 -19.78
C SER A 255 -13.84 40.60 -18.71
N SER A 256 -12.88 41.51 -18.87
CA SER A 256 -11.74 41.68 -17.97
C SER A 256 -12.17 42.40 -16.68
N THR A 257 -11.58 42.05 -15.53
CA THR A 257 -11.76 42.85 -14.31
C THR A 257 -10.95 44.15 -14.41
N VAL A 258 -11.67 45.26 -14.55
CA VAL A 258 -11.15 46.64 -14.69
C VAL A 258 -11.93 47.60 -13.80
N SER A 259 -11.45 48.84 -13.61
CA SER A 259 -12.19 49.85 -12.85
C SER A 259 -13.44 50.34 -13.60
N PRO A 260 -14.56 50.61 -12.90
CA PRO A 260 -15.73 51.28 -13.48
C PRO A 260 -15.36 52.56 -14.24
N ALA A 261 -14.46 53.37 -13.67
CA ALA A 261 -14.02 54.61 -14.31
C ALA A 261 -13.27 54.38 -15.63
N PHE A 262 -12.51 53.28 -15.77
CA PHE A 262 -11.87 52.93 -17.05
C PHE A 262 -12.91 52.61 -18.12
N VAL A 263 -13.91 51.80 -17.78
CA VAL A 263 -14.96 51.41 -18.74
C VAL A 263 -15.73 52.63 -19.24
N SER A 264 -16.13 53.56 -18.36
CA SER A 264 -16.85 54.77 -18.78
C SER A 264 -16.00 55.67 -19.69
N ARG A 265 -14.68 55.77 -19.45
CA ARG A 265 -13.76 56.50 -20.35
C ARG A 265 -13.60 55.79 -21.70
N LEU A 266 -13.52 54.46 -21.69
CA LEU A 266 -13.42 53.66 -22.90
C LEU A 266 -14.68 53.79 -23.76
N GLU A 267 -15.87 53.78 -23.13
CA GLU A 267 -17.14 54.00 -23.83
C GLU A 267 -17.16 55.36 -24.53
N LEU A 268 -16.77 56.43 -23.81
CA LEU A 268 -16.70 57.77 -24.38
C LEU A 268 -15.73 57.84 -25.56
N ARG A 269 -14.57 57.18 -25.45
CA ARG A 269 -13.58 57.13 -26.52
C ARG A 269 -14.10 56.39 -27.74
N LEU A 270 -14.71 55.23 -27.57
CA LEU A 270 -15.29 54.44 -28.68
C LEU A 270 -16.40 55.19 -29.41
N ARG A 271 -17.21 55.99 -28.71
CA ARG A 271 -18.23 56.86 -29.34
C ARG A 271 -17.60 57.90 -30.27
N ASN A 272 -16.41 58.40 -29.95
CA ASN A 272 -15.69 59.41 -30.74
C ASN A 272 -15.03 58.83 -32.02
N GLU A 273 -14.99 57.50 -32.18
CA GLU A 273 -14.44 56.86 -33.39
C GLU A 273 -15.34 57.02 -34.63
N ASN A 274 -16.58 57.52 -34.47
CA ASN A 274 -17.57 57.69 -35.55
C ASN A 274 -17.89 56.43 -36.36
N LYS A 275 -17.61 55.25 -35.79
CA LYS A 275 -17.90 53.92 -36.38
C LYS A 275 -19.16 53.27 -35.82
N GLY A 276 -19.84 53.89 -34.86
CA GLY A 276 -21.01 53.31 -34.18
C GLY A 276 -20.68 52.03 -33.38
N LEU A 277 -19.44 51.90 -32.90
CA LEU A 277 -19.01 50.77 -32.07
C LEU A 277 -19.72 50.80 -30.72
N LYS A 278 -20.09 49.61 -30.24
CA LYS A 278 -20.87 49.44 -29.01
C LYS A 278 -20.00 48.78 -27.95
N LEU A 279 -20.01 49.30 -26.72
CA LEU A 279 -19.29 48.68 -25.60
C LEU A 279 -20.27 47.97 -24.67
N ILE A 280 -19.87 46.80 -24.20
CA ILE A 280 -20.57 46.02 -23.20
C ILE A 280 -19.55 45.70 -22.10
N ASP A 281 -19.83 46.18 -20.91
CA ASP A 281 -19.09 45.91 -19.69
C ASP A 281 -19.63 44.62 -19.07
N ALA A 282 -18.93 43.50 -19.24
CA ALA A 282 -19.41 42.17 -18.88
C ALA A 282 -18.35 41.34 -18.15
N PRO A 283 -17.83 41.82 -17.00
CA PRO A 283 -16.92 41.05 -16.17
C PRO A 283 -17.56 39.73 -15.71
N VAL A 284 -16.70 38.75 -15.48
CA VAL A 284 -17.13 37.35 -15.25
C VAL A 284 -16.69 36.82 -13.89
N SER A 285 -17.39 35.79 -13.40
CA SER A 285 -17.08 35.04 -12.19
C SER A 285 -17.34 33.55 -12.39
N GLY A 286 -16.55 32.68 -11.77
CA GLY A 286 -16.71 31.21 -11.85
C GLY A 286 -15.43 30.41 -12.13
N GLY A 287 -14.32 31.07 -12.48
CA GLY A 287 -13.02 30.44 -12.70
C GLY A 287 -12.91 29.63 -14.00
N VAL A 288 -11.76 28.96 -14.18
CA VAL A 288 -11.38 28.27 -15.43
C VAL A 288 -12.35 27.15 -15.79
N LYS A 289 -12.80 26.37 -14.80
CA LYS A 289 -13.71 25.24 -15.02
C LYS A 289 -15.05 25.70 -15.61
N ARG A 290 -15.74 26.62 -14.92
CA ARG A 290 -17.02 27.18 -15.40
C ARG A 290 -16.89 27.92 -16.73
N ALA A 291 -15.74 28.55 -16.99
CA ALA A 291 -15.43 29.15 -18.29
C ALA A 291 -15.45 28.12 -19.43
N SER A 292 -14.86 26.94 -19.23
CA SER A 292 -14.84 25.87 -20.24
C SER A 292 -16.20 25.18 -20.44
N GLU A 293 -17.05 25.21 -19.41
CA GLU A 293 -18.38 24.61 -19.39
C GLU A 293 -19.47 25.58 -19.88
N GLY A 294 -19.15 26.87 -20.09
CA GLY A 294 -20.14 27.89 -20.46
C GLY A 294 -21.07 28.27 -19.31
N THR A 295 -20.70 27.97 -18.08
CA THR A 295 -21.55 28.13 -16.90
C THR A 295 -21.13 29.32 -16.05
N LEU A 296 -20.51 30.35 -16.63
CA LEU A 296 -20.06 31.52 -15.86
C LEU A 296 -21.24 32.33 -15.29
N THR A 297 -20.91 33.11 -14.26
CA THR A 297 -21.75 34.24 -13.85
C THR A 297 -21.22 35.49 -14.55
N ILE A 298 -22.06 36.17 -15.33
CA ILE A 298 -21.70 37.38 -16.09
C ILE A 298 -22.53 38.56 -15.60
N MET A 299 -21.86 39.67 -15.30
CA MET A 299 -22.47 40.92 -14.83
C MET A 299 -22.42 41.95 -15.96
N ALA A 300 -23.36 41.89 -16.89
CA ALA A 300 -23.35 42.69 -18.11
C ALA A 300 -24.02 44.06 -17.91
N SER A 301 -23.46 45.12 -18.50
CA SER A 301 -24.04 46.45 -18.57
C SER A 301 -23.63 47.14 -19.86
N GLY A 302 -24.46 48.05 -20.36
CA GLY A 302 -24.27 48.72 -21.65
C GLY A 302 -25.57 49.38 -22.11
N THR A 303 -25.60 49.87 -23.35
CA THR A 303 -26.85 50.31 -23.97
C THR A 303 -27.72 49.10 -24.34
N ASP A 304 -29.05 49.27 -24.38
CA ASP A 304 -29.98 48.19 -24.79
C ASP A 304 -29.59 47.63 -26.17
N GLU A 305 -29.24 48.51 -27.12
CA GLU A 305 -28.78 48.12 -28.45
C GLU A 305 -27.51 47.24 -28.41
N ALA A 306 -26.55 47.57 -27.53
CA ALA A 306 -25.33 46.78 -27.39
C ALA A 306 -25.63 45.40 -26.80
N LEU A 307 -26.41 45.37 -25.72
CA LEU A 307 -26.79 44.17 -24.99
C LEU A 307 -27.63 43.23 -25.86
N GLU A 308 -28.59 43.76 -26.63
CA GLU A 308 -29.36 42.97 -27.61
C GLU A 308 -28.44 42.41 -28.71
N HIS A 309 -27.43 43.16 -29.16
CA HIS A 309 -26.52 42.70 -30.23
C HIS A 309 -25.60 41.54 -29.78
N ALA A 310 -25.11 41.54 -28.54
CA ALA A 310 -24.24 40.47 -28.03
C ALA A 310 -24.95 39.43 -27.12
N GLY A 311 -26.27 39.54 -26.95
CA GLY A 311 -27.05 38.72 -26.02
C GLY A 311 -26.88 37.21 -26.23
N SER A 312 -26.80 36.73 -27.47
CA SER A 312 -26.53 35.32 -27.77
C SER A 312 -25.15 34.84 -27.31
N VAL A 313 -24.12 35.70 -27.43
CA VAL A 313 -22.75 35.39 -26.99
C VAL A 313 -22.67 35.37 -25.46
N LEU A 314 -23.25 36.36 -24.80
CA LEU A 314 -23.30 36.44 -23.34
C LEU A 314 -24.06 35.24 -22.74
N SER A 315 -25.19 34.86 -23.35
CA SER A 315 -25.96 33.69 -22.92
C SER A 315 -25.22 32.38 -23.13
N ALA A 316 -24.45 32.22 -24.22
CA ALA A 316 -23.68 31.00 -24.46
C ALA A 316 -22.53 30.81 -23.47
N LEU A 317 -22.02 31.89 -22.89
CA LEU A 317 -20.92 31.87 -21.93
C LEU A 317 -21.37 31.77 -20.47
N SER A 318 -22.68 31.83 -20.19
CA SER A 318 -23.19 31.95 -18.84
C SER A 318 -24.32 30.98 -18.49
N GLU A 319 -24.27 30.48 -17.26
CA GLU A 319 -25.43 29.89 -16.59
C GLU A 319 -26.25 30.98 -15.91
N LYS A 320 -25.58 32.02 -15.41
CA LYS A 320 -26.18 33.16 -14.72
C LYS A 320 -25.77 34.47 -15.37
N LEU A 321 -26.68 35.05 -16.16
CA LEU A 321 -26.50 36.35 -16.78
C LEU A 321 -27.32 37.40 -16.02
N TYR A 322 -26.64 38.45 -15.55
CA TYR A 322 -27.27 39.60 -14.90
C TYR A 322 -27.07 40.84 -15.76
N VAL A 323 -28.15 41.54 -16.13
CA VAL A 323 -28.06 42.85 -16.79
C VAL A 323 -28.23 43.97 -15.77
N ILE A 324 -27.16 44.73 -15.55
CA ILE A 324 -27.08 45.80 -14.56
C ILE A 324 -27.39 47.15 -15.21
N LYS A 325 -28.44 47.83 -14.73
CA LYS A 325 -28.75 49.21 -15.11
C LYS A 325 -27.68 50.18 -14.59
N GLY A 326 -27.50 51.28 -15.32
CA GLY A 326 -26.49 52.31 -15.01
C GLY A 326 -25.49 52.57 -16.14
N GLY A 327 -25.59 51.83 -17.24
CA GLY A 327 -24.66 51.94 -18.38
C GLY A 327 -23.30 51.29 -18.10
N CYS A 328 -22.35 51.50 -19.02
CA CYS A 328 -21.00 50.94 -18.92
C CYS A 328 -20.28 51.41 -17.66
N GLY A 329 -19.80 50.46 -16.85
CA GLY A 329 -19.18 50.68 -15.55
C GLY A 329 -20.00 50.07 -14.40
N ALA A 330 -21.30 49.84 -14.59
CA ALA A 330 -22.15 49.25 -13.57
C ALA A 330 -21.83 47.76 -13.33
N GLY A 331 -21.59 46.99 -14.40
CA GLY A 331 -21.14 45.60 -14.32
C GLY A 331 -19.79 45.47 -13.61
N SER A 332 -18.81 46.30 -14.01
CA SER A 332 -17.53 46.44 -13.33
C SER A 332 -17.67 46.88 -11.87
N GLY A 333 -18.68 47.69 -11.54
CA GLY A 333 -18.99 48.08 -10.16
C GLY A 333 -19.42 46.89 -9.31
N VAL A 334 -20.32 46.03 -9.80
CA VAL A 334 -20.72 44.79 -9.10
C VAL A 334 -19.50 43.87 -8.94
N LYS A 335 -18.70 43.71 -10.00
CA LYS A 335 -17.50 42.88 -9.96
C LYS A 335 -16.48 43.38 -8.94
N MET A 336 -16.26 44.70 -8.87
CA MET A 336 -15.37 45.33 -7.89
C MET A 336 -15.79 44.96 -6.46
N VAL A 337 -17.07 45.10 -6.12
CA VAL A 337 -17.60 44.73 -4.81
C VAL A 337 -17.40 43.23 -4.53
N ASN A 338 -17.64 42.38 -5.52
CA ASN A 338 -17.36 40.94 -5.39
C ASN A 338 -15.87 40.66 -5.15
N GLN A 339 -14.96 41.35 -5.85
CA GLN A 339 -13.52 41.16 -5.70
C GLN A 339 -12.98 41.71 -4.37
N LEU A 340 -13.59 42.79 -3.83
CA LEU A 340 -13.33 43.27 -2.47
C LEU A 340 -13.55 42.13 -1.47
N LEU A 341 -14.74 41.54 -1.47
CA LEU A 341 -15.10 40.46 -0.56
C LEU A 341 -14.21 39.24 -0.77
N ALA A 342 -14.02 38.82 -2.02
CA ALA A 342 -13.15 37.70 -2.36
C ALA A 342 -11.73 37.88 -1.81
N GLY A 343 -11.08 39.02 -2.05
CA GLY A 343 -9.72 39.28 -1.61
C GLY A 343 -9.60 39.28 -0.09
N VAL A 344 -10.55 39.91 0.61
CA VAL A 344 -10.57 39.91 2.08
C VAL A 344 -10.83 38.50 2.63
N HIS A 345 -11.70 37.72 2.01
CA HIS A 345 -11.97 36.35 2.45
C HIS A 345 -10.73 35.44 2.30
N ILE A 346 -9.92 35.61 1.24
CA ILE A 346 -8.64 34.89 1.09
C ILE A 346 -7.64 35.33 2.16
N ALA A 347 -7.47 36.64 2.35
CA ALA A 347 -6.53 37.16 3.34
C ALA A 347 -6.92 36.78 4.78
N SER A 348 -8.22 36.78 5.10
CA SER A 348 -8.71 36.35 6.41
C SER A 348 -8.63 34.83 6.61
N ALA A 349 -8.77 34.02 5.57
CA ALA A 349 -8.49 32.58 5.61
C ALA A 349 -7.03 32.31 6.00
N ALA A 350 -6.09 33.03 5.38
CA ALA A 350 -4.67 32.98 5.72
C ALA A 350 -4.39 33.38 7.18
N GLU A 351 -4.96 34.49 7.65
CA GLU A 351 -4.83 34.93 9.05
C GLU A 351 -5.38 33.88 10.02
N ALA A 352 -6.55 33.32 9.72
CA ALA A 352 -7.25 32.33 10.55
C ALA A 352 -6.48 31.01 10.65
N ILE A 353 -6.03 30.46 9.51
CA ILE A 353 -5.31 29.18 9.49
C ILE A 353 -3.92 29.32 10.14
N ALA A 354 -3.20 30.40 9.86
CA ALA A 354 -1.90 30.66 10.49
C ALA A 354 -2.03 30.89 12.01
N PHE A 355 -3.09 31.58 12.45
CA PHE A 355 -3.39 31.72 13.89
C PHE A 355 -3.77 30.38 14.53
N GLY A 356 -4.56 29.56 13.83
CA GLY A 356 -4.88 28.20 14.25
C GLY A 356 -3.64 27.33 14.45
N ALA A 357 -2.70 27.37 13.50
CA ALA A 357 -1.40 26.72 13.62
C ALA A 357 -0.63 27.23 14.85
N ARG A 358 -0.66 28.54 15.12
CA ARG A 358 -0.02 29.14 16.29
C ARG A 358 -0.65 28.69 17.62
N LEU A 359 -1.95 28.42 17.63
CA LEU A 359 -2.69 27.84 18.77
C LEU A 359 -2.38 26.34 19.00
N GLY A 360 -1.59 25.73 18.11
CA GLY A 360 -1.23 24.31 18.14
C GLY A 360 -2.32 23.40 17.56
N LEU A 361 -3.27 23.94 16.79
CA LEU A 361 -4.29 23.16 16.12
C LEU A 361 -3.72 22.48 14.87
N ASP A 362 -4.20 21.27 14.58
CA ASP A 362 -4.01 20.67 13.26
C ASP A 362 -4.79 21.49 12.23
N THR A 363 -4.09 22.09 11.28
CA THR A 363 -4.67 23.04 10.33
C THR A 363 -5.62 22.39 9.32
N ARG A 364 -5.50 21.06 9.08
CA ARG A 364 -6.44 20.30 8.26
C ARG A 364 -7.74 20.05 8.99
N ILE A 365 -7.65 19.64 10.26
CA ILE A 365 -8.83 19.46 11.10
C ILE A 365 -9.56 20.80 11.26
N LEU A 366 -8.80 21.87 11.55
CA LEU A 366 -9.34 23.22 11.65
C LEU A 366 -10.03 23.69 10.36
N PHE A 367 -9.44 23.40 9.19
CA PHE A 367 -10.07 23.72 7.91
C PHE A 367 -11.44 23.05 7.78
N ASN A 368 -11.54 21.75 8.10
CA ASN A 368 -12.80 21.02 8.05
C ASN A 368 -13.82 21.56 9.06
N ASP A 369 -13.39 21.86 10.29
CA ASP A 369 -14.26 22.44 11.32
C ASP A 369 -14.83 23.80 10.89
N ILE A 370 -14.01 24.67 10.26
CA ILE A 370 -14.44 25.99 9.82
C ILE A 370 -15.37 25.90 8.60
N LYS A 371 -15.07 25.00 7.65
CA LYS A 371 -15.86 24.79 6.44
C LYS A 371 -17.35 24.57 6.75
N ASP A 372 -17.64 23.81 7.80
CA ASP A 372 -19.01 23.49 8.23
C ASP A 372 -19.55 24.46 9.31
N SER A 373 -18.96 25.65 9.45
CA SER A 373 -19.30 26.65 10.48
C SER A 373 -19.73 28.01 9.92
N GLU A 374 -20.18 28.89 10.80
CA GLU A 374 -20.52 30.29 10.47
C GLU A 374 -19.33 31.15 10.01
N GLY A 375 -18.09 30.67 10.19
CA GLY A 375 -16.87 31.34 9.71
C GLY A 375 -16.52 31.05 8.25
N THR A 376 -17.25 30.17 7.57
CA THR A 376 -16.93 29.77 6.20
C THR A 376 -17.21 30.84 5.15
N SER A 377 -16.47 30.77 4.04
CA SER A 377 -16.71 31.56 2.83
C SER A 377 -16.35 30.74 1.59
N TRP A 378 -16.84 31.16 0.43
CA TRP A 378 -16.50 30.47 -0.83
C TRP A 378 -14.98 30.43 -1.04
N MET A 379 -14.29 31.54 -0.75
CA MET A 379 -12.84 31.61 -0.85
C MET A 379 -12.12 30.78 0.21
N PHE A 380 -12.66 30.65 1.42
CA PHE A 380 -12.08 29.77 2.43
C PHE A 380 -12.10 28.32 1.96
N GLU A 381 -13.26 27.83 1.48
CA GLU A 381 -13.39 26.46 0.97
C GLU A 381 -12.49 26.21 -0.25
N ASN A 382 -12.28 27.23 -1.08
CA ASN A 382 -11.52 27.10 -2.31
C ASN A 382 -10.01 27.30 -2.14
N ARG A 383 -9.55 28.19 -1.25
CA ARG A 383 -8.12 28.49 -1.03
C ARG A 383 -7.54 27.92 0.25
N GLY A 384 -8.37 27.61 1.24
CA GLY A 384 -7.96 26.96 2.47
C GLY A 384 -7.19 25.65 2.24
N PRO A 385 -7.62 24.76 1.33
CA PRO A 385 -6.85 23.56 1.00
C PRO A 385 -5.44 23.87 0.51
N HIS A 386 -5.28 24.82 -0.42
CA HIS A 386 -3.97 25.20 -0.97
C HIS A 386 -3.01 25.67 0.13
N MET A 387 -3.50 26.42 1.13
CA MET A 387 -2.71 26.86 2.28
C MET A 387 -2.26 25.68 3.15
N VAL A 388 -3.15 24.74 3.44
CA VAL A 388 -2.91 23.59 4.33
C VAL A 388 -2.10 22.48 3.65
N ASP A 389 -2.28 22.31 2.34
CA ASP A 389 -1.55 21.38 1.45
C ASP A 389 -0.17 21.90 1.05
N ASN A 390 0.11 23.19 1.27
CA ASN A 390 1.34 23.85 0.81
C ASN A 390 1.53 23.78 -0.72
N ASP A 391 0.44 23.62 -1.49
CA ASP A 391 0.41 23.65 -2.95
C ASP A 391 0.01 25.05 -3.46
N TYR A 392 0.98 25.75 -4.03
CA TYR A 392 0.78 27.10 -4.60
C TYR A 392 0.90 27.12 -6.11
N THR A 393 0.61 26.00 -6.78
CA THR A 393 0.48 25.94 -8.23
C THR A 393 -0.55 26.99 -8.69
N PRO A 394 -0.16 27.98 -9.52
CA PRO A 394 -0.98 29.15 -9.73
C PRO A 394 -2.20 28.84 -10.61
N LEU A 395 -3.38 28.74 -10.00
CA LEU A 395 -4.67 28.78 -10.69
C LEU A 395 -5.19 30.22 -10.83
N SER A 396 -4.87 31.05 -9.84
CA SER A 396 -5.05 32.49 -9.82
C SER A 396 -3.86 33.09 -9.09
N ALA A 397 -3.07 33.93 -9.75
CA ALA A 397 -1.83 34.44 -9.17
C ALA A 397 -2.11 35.46 -8.04
N LEU A 398 -1.23 35.50 -7.04
CA LEU A 398 -1.29 36.46 -5.93
C LEU A 398 -1.39 37.91 -6.42
N ASP A 399 -0.66 38.26 -7.48
CA ASP A 399 -0.70 39.60 -8.07
C ASP A 399 -2.06 39.99 -8.69
N ILE A 400 -2.97 39.02 -8.94
CA ILE A 400 -4.35 39.31 -9.35
C ILE A 400 -5.08 40.08 -8.24
N PHE A 401 -4.88 39.71 -6.98
CA PHE A 401 -5.51 40.41 -5.85
C PHE A 401 -4.79 41.70 -5.47
N VAL A 402 -3.50 41.85 -5.78
CA VAL A 402 -2.82 43.16 -5.76
C VAL A 402 -3.51 44.13 -6.74
N LYS A 403 -3.79 43.65 -7.95
CA LYS A 403 -4.48 44.43 -8.98
C LYS A 403 -5.93 44.74 -8.59
N ASP A 404 -6.71 43.72 -8.24
CA ASP A 404 -8.15 43.85 -7.99
C ASP A 404 -8.45 44.68 -6.74
N LEU A 405 -7.78 44.42 -5.61
CA LEU A 405 -7.94 45.28 -4.43
C LEU A 405 -7.32 46.67 -4.64
N GLY A 406 -6.35 46.80 -5.55
CA GLY A 406 -5.85 48.09 -6.01
C GLY A 406 -6.90 48.91 -6.77
N ILE A 407 -7.78 48.27 -7.55
CA ILE A 407 -8.96 48.93 -8.16
C ILE A 407 -9.91 49.41 -7.06
N VAL A 408 -10.25 48.53 -6.11
CA VAL A 408 -11.11 48.86 -4.97
C VAL A 408 -10.59 50.09 -4.22
N ALA A 409 -9.29 50.12 -3.90
CA ALA A 409 -8.68 51.22 -3.16
C ALA A 409 -8.75 52.56 -3.91
N ARG A 410 -8.61 52.57 -5.24
CA ARG A 410 -8.74 53.80 -6.05
C ARG A 410 -10.18 54.27 -6.11
N GLU A 411 -11.12 53.35 -6.32
CA GLU A 411 -12.55 53.67 -6.43
C GLU A 411 -13.11 54.18 -5.11
N CYS A 412 -12.76 53.55 -3.97
CA CYS A 412 -13.21 54.00 -2.66
C CYS A 412 -12.68 55.40 -2.31
N ALA A 413 -11.42 55.69 -2.65
CA ALA A 413 -10.84 57.02 -2.48
C ALA A 413 -11.55 58.07 -3.34
N SER A 414 -11.87 57.73 -4.60
CA SER A 414 -12.60 58.65 -5.50
C SER A 414 -14.02 58.96 -5.02
N ARG A 415 -14.67 57.98 -4.37
CA ARG A 415 -16.05 58.05 -3.86
C ARG A 415 -16.12 58.47 -2.39
N ARG A 416 -14.98 58.65 -1.72
CA ARG A 416 -14.88 59.02 -0.30
C ARG A 416 -15.56 58.02 0.66
N VAL A 417 -15.55 56.74 0.30
CA VAL A 417 -16.04 55.65 1.16
C VAL A 417 -14.83 54.97 1.81
N PRO A 418 -14.64 55.05 3.14
CA PRO A 418 -13.49 54.44 3.80
C PRO A 418 -13.69 52.92 3.94
N LEU A 419 -12.72 52.14 3.43
CA LEU A 419 -12.72 50.67 3.50
C LEU A 419 -11.52 50.18 4.32
N HIS A 420 -11.73 49.93 5.61
CA HIS A 420 -10.66 49.62 6.56
C HIS A 420 -10.13 48.20 6.35
N ILE A 421 -11.02 47.22 6.20
CA ILE A 421 -10.61 45.80 6.10
C ILE A 421 -9.96 45.53 4.75
N SER A 422 -10.58 46.02 3.67
CA SER A 422 -10.04 45.86 2.31
C SER A 422 -8.66 46.49 2.16
N THR A 423 -8.39 47.60 2.84
CA THR A 423 -7.07 48.26 2.79
C THR A 423 -6.00 47.39 3.45
N VAL A 424 -6.30 46.77 4.60
CA VAL A 424 -5.38 45.84 5.27
C VAL A 424 -5.13 44.60 4.41
N ALA A 425 -6.18 44.03 3.80
CA ALA A 425 -6.03 42.88 2.91
C ALA A 425 -5.10 43.21 1.72
N LEU A 426 -5.25 44.38 1.10
CA LEU A 426 -4.36 44.83 0.02
C LEU A 426 -2.89 44.90 0.47
N GLN A 427 -2.61 45.36 1.69
CA GLN A 427 -1.23 45.41 2.21
C GLN A 427 -0.63 44.01 2.42
N LEU A 428 -1.44 43.02 2.78
CA LEU A 428 -0.98 41.62 2.90
C LEU A 428 -0.60 41.03 1.53
N PHE A 429 -1.43 41.26 0.50
CA PHE A 429 -1.09 40.87 -0.87
C PHE A 429 0.14 41.60 -1.41
N LEU A 430 0.26 42.91 -1.17
CA LEU A 430 1.47 43.67 -1.53
C LEU A 430 2.73 43.12 -0.85
N SER A 431 2.62 42.72 0.42
CA SER A 431 3.72 42.10 1.17
C SER A 431 4.16 40.77 0.54
N GLY A 432 3.20 39.91 0.17
CA GLY A 432 3.51 38.64 -0.52
C GLY A 432 4.11 38.84 -1.90
N SER A 433 3.60 39.80 -2.67
CA SER A 433 4.16 40.19 -3.97
C SER A 433 5.60 40.69 -3.84
N ALA A 434 5.86 41.59 -2.88
CA ALA A 434 7.19 42.13 -2.58
C ALA A 434 8.18 41.06 -2.10
N ALA A 435 7.69 39.99 -1.48
CA ALA A 435 8.49 38.82 -1.08
C ALA A 435 8.81 37.86 -2.25
N GLY A 436 8.39 38.18 -3.48
CA GLY A 436 8.65 37.38 -4.68
C GLY A 436 7.61 36.31 -4.97
N TRP A 437 6.48 36.29 -4.25
CA TRP A 437 5.42 35.28 -4.42
C TRP A 437 4.30 35.70 -5.36
N GLY A 438 4.45 36.84 -6.06
CA GLY A 438 3.39 37.40 -6.91
C GLY A 438 2.86 36.46 -8.00
N ARG A 439 3.69 35.51 -8.47
CA ARG A 439 3.34 34.50 -9.48
C ARG A 439 2.83 33.17 -8.90
N LEU A 440 2.86 32.99 -7.58
CA LEU A 440 2.28 31.83 -6.92
C LEU A 440 0.76 31.99 -6.83
N ASP A 441 0.05 30.91 -6.50
CA ASP A 441 -1.39 30.97 -6.20
C ASP A 441 -1.69 32.03 -5.12
N ASP A 442 -2.84 32.70 -5.22
CA ASP A 442 -3.22 33.78 -4.32
C ASP A 442 -3.39 33.35 -2.85
N SER A 443 -3.54 32.04 -2.59
CA SER A 443 -3.44 31.43 -1.25
C SER A 443 -2.06 31.59 -0.59
N ALA A 444 -1.00 31.85 -1.37
CA ALA A 444 0.35 32.09 -0.88
C ALA A 444 0.45 33.34 0.01
N VAL A 445 -0.59 34.16 0.11
CA VAL A 445 -0.69 35.22 1.11
C VAL A 445 -0.53 34.69 2.55
N VAL A 446 -0.82 33.40 2.81
CA VAL A 446 -0.54 32.75 4.11
C VAL A 446 0.94 32.77 4.48
N LYS A 447 1.84 32.72 3.49
CA LYS A 447 3.30 32.78 3.70
C LYS A 447 3.75 34.08 4.34
N VAL A 448 2.96 35.16 4.24
CA VAL A 448 3.23 36.43 4.94
C VAL A 448 3.22 36.17 6.46
N TYR A 449 2.23 35.44 6.97
CA TYR A 449 2.16 35.09 8.38
C TYR A 449 3.23 34.07 8.77
N GLU A 450 3.50 33.07 7.94
CA GLU A 450 4.57 32.10 8.19
C GLU A 450 5.94 32.78 8.31
N THR A 451 6.20 33.76 7.44
CA THR A 451 7.47 34.49 7.41
C THR A 451 7.59 35.45 8.60
N LEU A 452 6.51 36.16 8.94
CA LEU A 452 6.52 37.12 10.06
C LEU A 452 6.65 36.44 11.43
N THR A 453 6.16 35.21 11.57
CA THR A 453 5.98 34.57 12.89
C THR A 453 6.77 33.28 13.08
N GLY A 454 7.30 32.71 11.99
CA GLY A 454 7.92 31.39 12.00
C GLY A 454 6.94 30.22 12.14
N VAL A 455 5.62 30.48 12.20
CA VAL A 455 4.62 29.41 12.20
C VAL A 455 4.61 28.71 10.84
N LYS A 456 4.35 27.40 10.84
CA LYS A 456 4.13 26.62 9.62
C LYS A 456 2.70 26.18 9.53
N VAL A 457 2.06 26.49 8.41
CA VAL A 457 0.75 25.96 8.06
C VAL A 457 1.00 24.65 7.33
N GLU A 458 1.03 23.58 8.10
CA GLU A 458 1.16 22.22 7.59
C GLU A 458 0.00 21.41 8.16
N GLY A 459 -0.90 20.95 7.30
CA GLY A 459 -1.85 19.90 7.68
C GLY A 459 -1.18 18.57 7.45
N LYS A 460 -1.05 17.73 8.48
CA LYS A 460 -0.57 16.36 8.27
C LYS A 460 -1.41 15.71 7.18
N LEU A 461 -0.73 15.08 6.21
CA LEU A 461 -1.41 14.33 5.17
C LEU A 461 -2.27 13.26 5.85
N ALA A 462 -3.54 13.20 5.48
CA ALA A 462 -4.47 12.30 6.15
C ALA A 462 -4.07 10.85 5.89
N VAL A 463 -4.21 10.00 6.92
CA VAL A 463 -4.23 8.55 6.72
C VAL A 463 -5.52 8.21 5.99
N ILE A 464 -5.42 7.76 4.74
CA ILE A 464 -6.57 7.47 3.88
C ILE A 464 -6.90 5.97 3.87
N SER A 465 -8.15 5.61 3.55
CA SER A 465 -8.52 4.21 3.34
C SER A 465 -7.92 3.71 2.02
N LYS A 466 -7.18 2.60 2.08
CA LYS A 466 -6.59 1.93 0.93
C LYS A 466 -7.66 1.56 -0.09
N LYS A 467 -8.76 0.93 0.35
CA LYS A 467 -9.86 0.58 -0.54
C LYS A 467 -10.41 1.79 -1.30
N LYS A 468 -10.77 2.87 -0.59
CA LYS A 468 -11.31 4.09 -1.22
C LYS A 468 -10.32 4.74 -2.17
N ALA A 469 -9.05 4.82 -1.77
CA ALA A 469 -8.00 5.42 -2.60
C ALA A 469 -7.79 4.66 -3.90
N LEU A 470 -7.79 3.32 -3.86
CA LEU A 470 -7.65 2.50 -5.06
C LEU A 470 -8.89 2.54 -5.95
N GLU A 471 -10.10 2.56 -5.37
CA GLU A 471 -11.37 2.68 -6.09
C GLU A 471 -11.55 4.02 -6.81
N SER A 472 -10.91 5.11 -6.33
CA SER A 472 -10.97 6.42 -6.98
C SER A 472 -10.03 6.58 -8.18
N LEU A 473 -9.12 5.63 -8.41
CA LEU A 473 -8.16 5.71 -9.52
C LEU A 473 -8.83 5.28 -10.85
N PRO A 474 -8.34 5.78 -12.01
CA PRO A 474 -8.73 5.25 -13.32
C PRO A 474 -8.51 3.74 -13.39
N SER A 475 -9.24 3.03 -14.24
CA SER A 475 -9.00 1.59 -14.46
C SER A 475 -7.57 1.33 -14.95
N GLU A 476 -6.97 0.23 -14.51
CA GLU A 476 -5.63 -0.18 -14.98
C GLU A 476 -5.56 -0.32 -16.51
N TRP A 477 -4.37 -0.14 -17.07
CA TRP A 477 -4.14 -0.31 -18.50
C TRP A 477 -4.53 -1.73 -18.95
N ALA A 478 -5.39 -1.80 -19.98
CA ALA A 478 -6.08 -3.03 -20.34
C ALA A 478 -5.15 -4.18 -20.79
N LEU A 479 -4.04 -3.86 -21.46
CA LEU A 479 -3.08 -4.85 -21.97
C LEU A 479 -1.91 -5.02 -21.00
N ASP A 480 -1.32 -6.21 -20.94
CA ASP A 480 -0.11 -6.43 -20.12
C ASP A 480 1.14 -6.15 -20.97
N PRO A 481 1.88 -5.06 -20.72
CA PRO A 481 3.04 -4.73 -21.52
C PRO A 481 4.23 -5.68 -21.28
N LEU A 482 4.17 -6.58 -20.28
CA LEU A 482 5.27 -7.50 -20.00
C LEU A 482 5.59 -8.40 -21.19
N ASP A 483 4.59 -8.87 -21.95
CA ASP A 483 4.83 -9.69 -23.13
C ASP A 483 5.55 -8.92 -24.24
N ASP A 484 5.28 -7.61 -24.37
CA ASP A 484 5.98 -6.76 -25.33
C ASP A 484 7.45 -6.57 -24.92
N ILE A 485 7.72 -6.36 -23.63
CA ILE A 485 9.09 -6.27 -23.09
C ILE A 485 9.83 -7.59 -23.36
N ARG A 486 9.19 -8.74 -23.12
CA ARG A 486 9.77 -10.07 -23.37
C ARG A 486 10.08 -10.33 -24.84
N ARG A 487 9.34 -9.74 -25.79
CA ARG A 487 9.62 -9.86 -27.23
C ARG A 487 10.85 -9.06 -27.68
N LEU A 488 11.24 -8.04 -26.93
CA LEU A 488 12.39 -7.17 -27.21
C LEU A 488 13.71 -7.74 -26.69
N ASP A 489 13.70 -8.94 -26.10
CA ASP A 489 14.77 -9.53 -25.28
C ASP A 489 16.20 -9.36 -25.84
N ASN A 490 16.40 -9.63 -27.13
CA ASN A 490 17.71 -9.58 -27.77
C ASN A 490 18.26 -8.15 -27.99
N ASN A 491 17.43 -7.13 -27.81
CA ASN A 491 17.77 -5.72 -28.00
C ASN A 491 17.84 -4.95 -26.68
N LEU A 492 17.61 -5.61 -25.53
CA LEU A 492 17.64 -4.96 -24.22
C LEU A 492 19.06 -4.94 -23.66
N LYS A 493 19.44 -3.79 -23.10
CA LYS A 493 20.67 -3.65 -22.31
C LYS A 493 20.64 -4.56 -21.09
N THR A 494 21.79 -5.11 -20.72
CA THR A 494 21.93 -5.83 -19.44
C THR A 494 21.65 -4.88 -18.27
N LEU A 495 20.74 -5.27 -17.39
CA LEU A 495 20.44 -4.51 -16.18
C LEU A 495 21.38 -4.91 -15.04
N VAL A 496 22.21 -3.98 -14.57
CA VAL A 496 23.11 -4.21 -13.43
C VAL A 496 22.51 -3.53 -12.21
N VAL A 497 21.98 -4.33 -11.30
CA VAL A 497 21.28 -3.82 -10.11
C VAL A 497 22.27 -3.75 -8.95
N LEU A 498 22.53 -2.54 -8.46
CA LEU A 498 23.28 -2.34 -7.22
C LEU A 498 22.27 -2.28 -6.08
N ASP A 499 22.28 -3.32 -5.25
CA ASP A 499 21.31 -3.49 -4.17
C ASP A 499 21.91 -3.07 -2.84
N ASP A 500 21.35 -2.01 -2.25
CA ASP A 500 21.83 -1.42 -0.99
C ASP A 500 21.57 -2.31 0.25
N ASP A 501 20.75 -3.37 0.09
CA ASP A 501 20.35 -4.36 1.10
C ASP A 501 19.93 -5.68 0.41
N PRO A 502 20.35 -6.88 0.86
CA PRO A 502 20.08 -8.18 0.19
C PRO A 502 18.61 -8.53 -0.04
N THR A 503 17.71 -7.83 0.64
CA THR A 503 16.27 -7.99 0.49
C THR A 503 15.73 -7.40 -0.82
N GLY A 504 16.54 -6.98 -1.79
CA GLY A 504 16.04 -6.42 -3.06
C GLY A 504 15.76 -7.42 -4.16
N THR A 505 16.13 -8.66 -3.94
CA THR A 505 15.94 -9.78 -4.87
C THR A 505 14.51 -10.33 -4.89
N GLN A 506 13.55 -9.63 -4.27
CA GLN A 506 12.23 -10.14 -3.90
C GLN A 506 11.39 -10.59 -5.07
N THR A 507 11.33 -9.83 -6.16
CA THR A 507 10.35 -10.02 -7.24
C THR A 507 10.93 -10.72 -8.47
N VAL A 508 12.19 -11.14 -8.41
CA VAL A 508 12.90 -11.75 -9.54
C VAL A 508 13.16 -13.25 -9.29
N HIS A 509 13.38 -13.99 -10.37
CA HIS A 509 13.79 -15.39 -10.37
C HIS A 509 14.67 -15.65 -11.59
N ASP A 510 15.47 -16.71 -11.54
CA ASP A 510 16.46 -17.08 -12.56
C ASP A 510 17.48 -15.96 -12.86
N VAL A 511 17.86 -15.22 -11.81
CA VAL A 511 18.81 -14.10 -11.87
C VAL A 511 19.98 -14.36 -10.92
N ASP A 512 21.20 -14.06 -11.37
CA ASP A 512 22.40 -14.19 -10.55
C ASP A 512 22.55 -13.00 -9.59
N VAL A 513 23.05 -13.29 -8.39
CA VAL A 513 23.49 -12.32 -7.37
C VAL A 513 24.97 -12.51 -7.14
N LEU A 514 25.74 -11.44 -7.32
CA LEU A 514 27.15 -11.38 -6.99
C LEU A 514 27.32 -10.64 -5.68
N THR A 515 28.20 -11.15 -4.83
CA THR A 515 28.59 -10.51 -3.57
C THR A 515 30.01 -9.96 -3.63
N GLU A 516 30.68 -10.15 -4.78
CA GLU A 516 31.97 -9.57 -5.13
C GLU A 516 31.88 -8.83 -6.49
N TRP A 517 32.75 -7.85 -6.68
CA TRP A 517 32.73 -6.94 -7.85
C TRP A 517 34.13 -6.69 -8.40
N ASN A 518 35.01 -7.69 -8.32
CA ASN A 518 36.30 -7.63 -9.01
C ASN A 518 36.09 -7.71 -10.53
N VAL A 519 37.06 -7.23 -11.31
CA VAL A 519 36.95 -7.13 -12.78
C VAL A 519 36.76 -8.50 -13.44
N GLU A 520 37.35 -9.57 -12.89
CA GLU A 520 37.26 -10.92 -13.44
C GLU A 520 35.85 -11.50 -13.32
N SER A 521 35.26 -11.46 -12.13
CA SER A 521 33.91 -11.96 -11.86
C SER A 521 32.86 -11.16 -12.64
N LEU A 522 33.00 -9.83 -12.72
CA LEU A 522 32.12 -9.00 -13.54
C LEU A 522 32.27 -9.30 -15.04
N ALA A 523 33.49 -9.55 -15.52
CA ALA A 523 33.71 -9.91 -16.91
C ALA A 523 33.13 -11.30 -17.23
N GLU A 524 33.24 -12.26 -16.32
CA GLU A 524 32.58 -13.57 -16.46
C GLU A 524 31.05 -13.43 -16.55
N GLN A 525 30.45 -12.64 -15.65
CA GLN A 525 29.01 -12.41 -15.68
C GLN A 525 28.56 -11.68 -16.96
N LEU A 526 29.32 -10.70 -17.45
CA LEU A 526 28.98 -9.98 -18.68
C LEU A 526 29.18 -10.82 -19.95
N ARG A 527 30.06 -11.83 -19.94
CA ARG A 527 30.27 -12.76 -21.07
C ARG A 527 29.03 -13.60 -21.35
N SER A 528 28.25 -13.97 -20.33
CA SER A 528 27.02 -14.75 -20.50
C SER A 528 25.85 -13.93 -21.06
N ARG A 529 26.02 -12.59 -21.20
CA ARG A 529 24.99 -11.63 -21.66
C ARG A 529 23.66 -11.80 -20.91
N PRO A 530 23.66 -11.72 -19.56
CA PRO A 530 22.44 -11.87 -18.80
C PRO A 530 21.51 -10.69 -19.05
N LYS A 531 20.19 -10.92 -18.93
CA LYS A 531 19.21 -9.83 -18.93
C LYS A 531 19.42 -8.90 -17.74
N CYS A 532 19.72 -9.50 -16.59
CA CYS A 532 19.89 -8.83 -15.32
C CYS A 532 20.83 -9.64 -14.42
N PHE A 533 21.60 -8.96 -13.58
CA PHE A 533 22.22 -9.56 -12.40
C PHE A 533 22.33 -8.50 -11.30
N PHE A 534 22.38 -8.98 -10.06
CA PHE A 534 22.50 -8.14 -8.87
C PHE A 534 23.94 -8.11 -8.38
N ILE A 535 24.37 -6.96 -7.89
CA ILE A 535 25.57 -6.81 -7.07
C ILE A 535 25.09 -6.36 -5.70
N LEU A 536 25.30 -7.22 -4.70
CA LEU A 536 24.94 -6.95 -3.32
C LEU A 536 25.98 -6.01 -2.70
N THR A 537 25.62 -4.74 -2.54
CA THR A 537 26.56 -3.72 -2.02
C THR A 537 26.49 -3.63 -0.50
N ASN A 538 25.30 -3.85 0.09
CA ASN A 538 25.01 -3.59 1.50
C ASN A 538 25.46 -2.17 1.93
N SER A 539 25.39 -1.20 1.02
CA SER A 539 25.87 0.17 1.23
C SER A 539 25.14 0.90 2.37
N ARG A 540 23.91 0.47 2.70
CA ARG A 540 23.13 1.02 3.80
C ARG A 540 23.77 0.78 5.18
N ALA A 541 24.60 -0.25 5.32
CA ALA A 541 25.35 -0.51 6.55
C ALA A 541 26.63 0.36 6.68
N LEU A 542 26.92 1.20 5.68
CA LEU A 542 28.12 2.03 5.63
C LEU A 542 27.80 3.51 5.90
N SER A 543 28.81 4.29 6.29
CA SER A 543 28.72 5.75 6.27
C SER A 543 28.62 6.28 4.84
N SER A 544 28.08 7.49 4.67
CA SER A 544 27.89 8.13 3.36
C SER A 544 29.15 8.13 2.48
N ASP A 545 30.30 8.50 3.04
CA ASP A 545 31.57 8.54 2.29
C ASP A 545 32.02 7.15 1.83
N LYS A 546 31.86 6.14 2.68
CA LYS A 546 32.20 4.74 2.36
C LYS A 546 31.24 4.17 1.31
N ALA A 547 29.95 4.47 1.41
CA ALA A 547 28.95 4.08 0.41
C ALA A 547 29.25 4.71 -0.95
N SER A 548 29.54 6.02 -1.00
CA SER A 548 29.92 6.72 -2.24
C SER A 548 31.20 6.13 -2.86
N GLY A 549 32.22 5.85 -2.04
CA GLY A 549 33.45 5.18 -2.48
C GLY A 549 33.19 3.79 -3.08
N LEU A 550 32.41 2.97 -2.38
CA LEU A 550 32.01 1.63 -2.83
C LEU A 550 31.31 1.67 -4.20
N ILE A 551 30.33 2.55 -4.37
CA ILE A 551 29.60 2.67 -5.64
C ILE A 551 30.52 3.13 -6.78
N LYS A 552 31.46 4.04 -6.53
CA LYS A 552 32.47 4.46 -7.52
C LYS A 552 33.35 3.29 -7.95
N ASP A 553 33.83 2.51 -6.99
CA ASP A 553 34.69 1.35 -7.23
C ASP A 553 33.95 0.29 -8.07
N ILE A 554 32.71 -0.04 -7.70
CA ILE A 554 31.86 -0.97 -8.47
C ILE A 554 31.67 -0.47 -9.90
N CYS A 555 31.30 0.81 -10.08
CA CYS A 555 31.08 1.38 -11.41
C CYS A 555 32.36 1.39 -12.26
N GLN A 556 33.52 1.64 -11.65
CA GLN A 556 34.81 1.64 -12.34
C GLN A 556 35.21 0.22 -12.76
N ASN A 557 35.03 -0.77 -11.89
CA ASN A 557 35.29 -2.17 -12.19
C ASN A 557 34.33 -2.69 -13.26
N LEU A 558 33.05 -2.35 -13.18
CA LEU A 558 32.04 -2.69 -14.18
C LEU A 558 32.39 -2.11 -15.55
N ARG A 559 32.78 -0.82 -15.61
CA ARG A 559 33.24 -0.18 -16.86
C ARG A 559 34.47 -0.87 -17.44
N THR A 560 35.37 -1.34 -16.59
CA THR A 560 36.60 -2.03 -17.00
C THR A 560 36.29 -3.44 -17.52
N ALA A 561 35.43 -4.18 -16.84
CA ALA A 561 34.95 -5.50 -17.24
C ALA A 561 34.14 -5.46 -18.54
N ALA A 562 33.21 -4.51 -18.68
CA ALA A 562 32.45 -4.28 -19.90
C ALA A 562 33.33 -4.07 -21.13
N LYS A 563 34.38 -3.24 -20.98
CA LYS A 563 35.38 -3.01 -22.03
C LYS A 563 36.17 -4.25 -22.37
N SER A 564 36.56 -5.08 -21.38
CA SER A 564 37.40 -6.26 -21.63
C SER A 564 36.66 -7.37 -22.38
N VAL A 565 35.32 -7.43 -22.26
CA VAL A 565 34.50 -8.44 -22.96
C VAL A 565 33.79 -7.90 -24.20
N GLY A 566 34.00 -6.62 -24.54
CA GLY A 566 33.34 -5.96 -25.67
C GLY A 566 31.82 -5.79 -25.49
N ASN A 567 31.32 -5.82 -24.25
CA ASN A 567 29.91 -5.64 -23.92
C ASN A 567 29.70 -4.34 -23.13
N ASN A 568 29.56 -3.22 -23.85
CA ASN A 568 29.30 -1.91 -23.24
C ASN A 568 27.80 -1.60 -23.08
N ASP A 569 26.92 -2.56 -23.36
CA ASP A 569 25.48 -2.33 -23.44
C ASP A 569 24.78 -2.72 -22.13
N TYR A 570 25.01 -1.92 -21.08
CA TYR A 570 24.42 -2.11 -19.77
C TYR A 570 23.84 -0.80 -19.20
N THR A 571 22.87 -0.94 -18.29
CA THR A 571 22.30 0.15 -17.50
C THR A 571 22.42 -0.19 -16.01
N VAL A 572 22.83 0.79 -15.20
CA VAL A 572 22.89 0.65 -13.74
C VAL A 572 21.57 1.09 -13.11
N VAL A 573 21.06 0.27 -12.19
CA VAL A 573 19.91 0.59 -11.34
C VAL A 573 20.35 0.58 -9.89
N LEU A 574 20.01 1.63 -9.15
CA LEU A 574 20.19 1.70 -7.71
C LEU A 574 18.92 1.19 -7.05
N ARG A 575 18.94 -0.04 -6.54
CA ARG A 575 17.81 -0.55 -5.77
C ARG A 575 18.00 -0.13 -4.32
N GLY A 576 16.99 0.56 -3.81
CA GLY A 576 16.95 1.11 -2.45
C GLY A 576 15.78 0.58 -1.64
N ASP A 577 15.63 1.10 -0.42
CA ASP A 577 14.48 0.79 0.43
C ASP A 577 13.19 1.37 -0.16
N SER A 578 12.15 0.54 -0.24
CA SER A 578 10.81 0.99 -0.61
C SER A 578 10.26 2.07 0.32
N THR A 579 10.74 2.18 1.57
CA THR A 579 10.35 3.26 2.50
C THR A 579 11.33 4.44 2.47
N LEU A 580 12.00 4.68 1.34
CA LEU A 580 12.84 5.84 1.04
C LEU A 580 14.16 6.00 1.82
N ARG A 581 14.52 5.03 2.67
CA ARG A 581 15.80 5.06 3.40
C ARG A 581 16.98 4.74 2.49
N GLY A 582 18.15 5.21 2.87
CA GLY A 582 19.43 5.00 2.18
C GLY A 582 20.12 6.30 1.77
N HIS A 583 21.26 6.16 1.11
CA HIS A 583 22.18 7.25 0.76
C HIS A 583 21.73 7.96 -0.54
N PHE A 584 20.71 8.82 -0.42
CA PHE A 584 20.28 9.72 -1.47
C PHE A 584 20.52 11.19 -1.06
N PRO A 585 21.18 12.00 -1.90
CA PRO A 585 21.55 11.75 -3.31
C PRO A 585 22.94 11.13 -3.56
N GLU A 586 23.66 10.71 -2.53
CA GLU A 586 25.10 10.40 -2.63
C GLU A 586 25.43 9.18 -3.51
N GLU A 587 24.60 8.13 -3.52
CA GLU A 587 24.76 6.99 -4.42
C GLU A 587 24.52 7.37 -5.89
N PRO A 588 23.42 8.07 -6.26
CA PRO A 588 23.26 8.61 -7.60
C PRO A 588 24.42 9.49 -8.07
N ASP A 589 24.88 10.42 -7.21
CA ASP A 589 26.01 11.30 -7.53
C ASP A 589 27.29 10.48 -7.80
N ALA A 590 27.52 9.41 -7.02
CA ALA A 590 28.64 8.49 -7.22
C ALA A 590 28.59 7.80 -8.59
N VAL A 591 27.44 7.27 -8.99
CA VAL A 591 27.26 6.63 -10.31
C VAL A 591 27.52 7.62 -11.44
N VAL A 592 26.91 8.81 -11.37
CA VAL A 592 27.06 9.86 -12.39
C VAL A 592 28.51 10.33 -12.53
N SER A 593 29.24 10.39 -11.42
CA SER A 593 30.67 10.78 -11.43
C SER A 593 31.57 9.81 -12.22
N VAL A 594 31.16 8.54 -12.40
CA VAL A 594 31.94 7.51 -13.10
C VAL A 594 31.39 7.17 -14.49
N LEU A 595 30.06 7.06 -14.61
CA LEU A 595 29.36 6.65 -15.84
C LEU A 595 28.86 7.82 -16.71
N GLY A 596 29.02 9.05 -16.21
CA GLY A 596 28.60 10.27 -16.88
C GLY A 596 27.15 10.66 -16.59
N GLU A 597 26.79 11.86 -17.03
CA GLU A 597 25.47 12.45 -16.84
C GLU A 597 24.36 11.67 -17.58
N MET A 598 23.20 11.58 -16.95
CA MET A 598 22.02 10.86 -17.45
C MET A 598 20.97 11.84 -17.98
N ASP A 599 20.07 11.40 -18.87
CA ASP A 599 18.94 12.21 -19.30
C ASP A 599 18.02 12.55 -18.13
N ALA A 600 17.72 11.58 -17.27
CA ALA A 600 17.02 11.84 -16.02
C ALA A 600 17.35 10.82 -14.92
N TRP A 601 17.22 11.26 -13.66
CA TRP A 601 17.11 10.40 -12.50
C TRP A 601 15.64 10.03 -12.29
N ILE A 602 15.34 8.73 -12.25
CA ILE A 602 13.97 8.25 -12.07
C ILE A 602 13.82 7.68 -10.65
N ILE A 603 12.86 8.19 -9.89
CA ILE A 603 12.59 7.78 -8.51
C ILE A 603 11.23 7.08 -8.45
N LEU A 604 11.25 5.80 -8.09
CA LEU A 604 10.06 4.95 -8.15
C LEU A 604 10.06 3.89 -7.03
N PRO A 605 9.67 4.28 -5.81
CA PRO A 605 9.72 3.42 -4.60
C PRO A 605 8.57 2.40 -4.50
N PHE A 606 7.71 2.30 -5.52
CA PHE A 606 6.54 1.42 -5.50
C PHE A 606 6.92 -0.06 -5.29
N PHE A 607 6.20 -0.72 -4.38
CA PHE A 607 6.37 -2.15 -4.10
C PHE A 607 5.10 -2.75 -3.51
N LEU A 608 4.32 -3.43 -4.35
CA LEU A 608 2.98 -3.92 -4.02
C LEU A 608 2.98 -4.92 -2.85
N GLN A 609 3.85 -5.93 -2.91
CA GLN A 609 3.95 -6.98 -1.89
C GLN A 609 4.44 -6.43 -0.54
N GLY A 610 5.12 -5.27 -0.57
CA GLY A 610 5.48 -4.51 0.61
C GLY A 610 4.39 -3.56 1.11
N GLY A 611 3.30 -3.37 0.37
CA GLY A 611 2.29 -2.36 0.65
C GLY A 611 2.75 -0.93 0.44
N ARG A 612 3.61 -0.68 -0.56
CA ARG A 612 4.13 0.66 -0.87
C ARG A 612 3.48 1.20 -2.13
N PHE A 613 2.83 2.35 -2.00
CA PHE A 613 2.05 2.99 -3.06
C PHE A 613 2.54 4.41 -3.27
N THR A 614 2.51 4.91 -4.50
CA THR A 614 2.75 6.32 -4.79
C THR A 614 1.56 6.85 -5.56
N ILE A 615 0.77 7.73 -4.94
CA ILE A 615 -0.49 8.25 -5.46
C ILE A 615 -0.45 9.77 -5.29
N ASP A 616 -0.75 10.50 -6.36
CA ASP A 616 -0.72 11.98 -6.40
C ASP A 616 0.58 12.55 -5.81
N ASP A 617 1.69 11.95 -6.24
CA ASP A 617 3.08 12.24 -5.85
C ASP A 617 3.41 11.94 -4.37
N VAL A 618 2.43 11.50 -3.56
CA VAL A 618 2.63 11.09 -2.17
C VAL A 618 2.94 9.61 -2.07
N HIS A 619 4.02 9.27 -1.37
CA HIS A 619 4.38 7.91 -1.05
C HIS A 619 3.72 7.44 0.24
N TYR A 620 3.09 6.28 0.20
CA TYR A 620 2.34 5.68 1.30
C TYR A 620 2.88 4.31 1.66
N VAL A 621 2.85 4.01 2.96
CA VAL A 621 3.03 2.67 3.52
C VAL A 621 1.68 2.17 4.02
N ALA A 622 1.26 1.01 3.51
CA ALA A 622 0.01 0.38 3.90
C ALA A 622 0.15 -0.32 5.25
N ASP A 623 -0.80 -0.06 6.13
CA ASP A 623 -1.09 -0.84 7.32
C ASP A 623 -2.55 -1.31 7.23
N SER A 624 -2.74 -2.59 6.94
CA SER A 624 -4.07 -3.19 6.75
C SER A 624 -4.89 -2.48 5.64
N ASP A 625 -5.99 -1.80 5.98
CA ASP A 625 -6.79 -0.97 5.05
C ASP A 625 -6.42 0.53 5.11
N ARG A 626 -5.33 0.91 5.77
CA ARG A 626 -4.91 2.31 5.92
C ARG A 626 -3.66 2.57 5.07
N LEU A 627 -3.64 3.67 4.34
CA LEU A 627 -2.45 4.19 3.68
C LEU A 627 -1.91 5.34 4.53
N ILE A 628 -0.75 5.12 5.14
CA ILE A 628 -0.07 6.09 6.00
C ILE A 628 0.99 6.80 5.15
N PRO A 629 0.99 8.14 5.07
CA PRO A 629 2.05 8.88 4.38
C PRO A 629 3.43 8.48 4.91
N ALA A 630 4.39 8.24 4.03
CA ALA A 630 5.68 7.64 4.40
C ALA A 630 6.43 8.44 5.47
N GLY A 631 6.37 9.78 5.42
CA GLY A 631 6.95 10.71 6.39
C GLY A 631 6.36 10.61 7.81
N ASP A 632 5.16 10.05 7.96
CA ASP A 632 4.51 9.85 9.26
C ASP A 632 4.83 8.47 9.90
N THR A 633 5.47 7.58 9.15
CA THR A 633 5.79 6.22 9.60
C THR A 633 7.01 6.18 10.53
N GLU A 634 7.22 5.05 11.21
CA GLU A 634 8.45 4.81 11.97
C GLU A 634 9.72 4.82 11.09
N PHE A 635 9.60 4.51 9.79
CA PHE A 635 10.73 4.49 8.86
C PHE A 635 11.29 5.89 8.59
N ALA A 636 10.44 6.92 8.59
CA ALA A 636 10.84 8.31 8.45
C ALA A 636 11.57 8.85 9.70
N LYS A 637 11.40 8.19 10.85
CA LYS A 637 12.04 8.54 12.14
C LYS A 637 13.37 7.80 12.36
N ASP A 638 13.88 7.14 11.33
CA ASP A 638 15.16 6.44 11.38
C ASP A 638 16.30 7.41 11.77
N ALA A 639 17.15 7.01 12.71
CA ALA A 639 18.20 7.87 13.26
C ALA A 639 19.31 8.21 12.24
N SER A 640 19.50 7.36 11.22
CA SER A 640 20.53 7.53 10.20
C SER A 640 19.96 8.06 8.88
N PHE A 641 18.77 7.60 8.49
CA PHE A 641 18.19 7.87 7.17
C PHE A 641 16.84 8.59 7.20
N GLY A 642 16.47 9.18 8.34
CA GLY A 642 15.20 9.86 8.51
C GLY A 642 14.92 10.97 7.50
N TYR A 643 13.64 11.27 7.33
CA TYR A 643 13.09 12.30 6.43
C TYR A 643 11.72 12.76 6.94
N LYS A 644 11.18 13.85 6.40
CA LYS A 644 9.87 14.39 6.81
C LYS A 644 8.83 14.34 5.70
N SER A 645 9.21 14.65 4.46
CA SER A 645 8.20 14.76 3.41
C SER A 645 7.74 13.38 2.92
N SER A 646 6.42 13.28 2.70
CA SER A 646 5.81 12.13 2.02
C SER A 646 5.57 12.40 0.53
N ASN A 647 5.54 13.67 0.10
CA ASN A 647 5.50 14.01 -1.32
C ASN A 647 6.89 13.80 -1.91
N LEU A 648 7.02 12.97 -2.94
CA LEU A 648 8.32 12.58 -3.46
C LEU A 648 9.10 13.74 -4.09
N ARG A 649 8.43 14.79 -4.57
CA ARG A 649 9.12 15.98 -5.11
C ARG A 649 9.77 16.79 -4.00
N GLU A 650 9.04 17.01 -2.92
CA GLU A 650 9.55 17.66 -1.72
C GLU A 650 10.58 16.81 -0.99
N TRP A 651 10.41 15.49 -0.97
CA TRP A 651 11.41 14.57 -0.44
C TRP A 651 12.73 14.67 -1.21
N VAL A 652 12.70 14.80 -2.54
CA VAL A 652 13.90 15.07 -3.34
C VAL A 652 14.56 16.38 -2.92
N GLU A 653 13.79 17.45 -2.77
CA GLU A 653 14.31 18.74 -2.31
C GLU A 653 14.92 18.66 -0.92
N GLU A 654 14.24 18.00 0.02
CA GLU A 654 14.69 17.75 1.39
C GLU A 654 16.04 17.01 1.39
N LYS A 655 16.10 15.85 0.73
CA LYS A 655 17.29 15.01 0.73
C LYS A 655 18.46 15.64 -0.02
N THR A 656 18.18 16.43 -1.06
CA THR A 656 19.21 17.17 -1.81
C THR A 656 19.56 18.51 -1.16
N ARG A 657 18.97 18.84 0.00
CA ARG A 657 19.17 20.10 0.74
C ARG A 657 18.93 21.34 -0.13
N GLY A 658 17.88 21.30 -0.95
CA GLY A 658 17.49 22.40 -1.84
C GLY A 658 18.23 22.45 -3.17
N ARG A 659 19.19 21.55 -3.44
CA ARG A 659 19.91 21.51 -4.73
C ARG A 659 18.97 21.22 -5.90
N ILE A 660 17.95 20.39 -5.69
CA ILE A 660 16.90 20.10 -6.68
C ILE A 660 15.57 20.58 -6.09
N PRO A 661 15.03 21.74 -6.50
CA PRO A 661 13.79 22.27 -5.93
C PRO A 661 12.59 21.41 -6.35
N ALA A 662 11.60 21.22 -5.47
CA ALA A 662 10.45 20.35 -5.73
C ALA A 662 9.68 20.74 -7.01
N SER A 663 9.61 22.03 -7.32
CA SER A 663 8.98 22.57 -8.53
C SER A 663 9.67 22.17 -9.84
N SER A 664 10.95 21.75 -9.78
CA SER A 664 11.71 21.26 -10.93
C SER A 664 11.62 19.74 -11.14
N VAL A 665 11.09 19.01 -10.15
CA VAL A 665 10.94 17.55 -10.23
C VAL A 665 9.72 17.22 -11.07
N SER A 666 9.93 16.54 -12.19
CA SER A 666 8.87 16.06 -13.08
C SER A 666 8.14 14.86 -12.46
N SER A 667 6.90 14.60 -12.85
CA SER A 667 6.13 13.45 -12.37
C SER A 667 5.43 12.71 -13.51
N VAL A 668 5.48 11.38 -13.44
CA VAL A 668 4.61 10.48 -14.20
C VAL A 668 3.44 10.11 -13.31
N SER A 669 2.24 10.60 -13.66
CA SER A 669 1.01 10.36 -12.89
C SER A 669 0.36 9.02 -13.21
N ILE A 670 -0.51 8.53 -12.31
CA ILE A 670 -1.31 7.32 -12.56
C ILE A 670 -2.22 7.51 -13.79
N GLN A 671 -2.74 8.72 -14.01
CA GLN A 671 -3.55 9.03 -15.18
C GLN A 671 -2.74 8.91 -16.47
N LEU A 672 -1.48 9.34 -16.49
CA LEU A 672 -0.60 9.15 -17.66
C LEU A 672 -0.36 7.66 -17.93
N LEU A 673 -0.11 6.86 -16.88
CA LEU A 673 0.10 5.41 -17.00
C LEU A 673 -1.16 4.70 -17.49
N ARG A 674 -2.31 4.97 -16.87
CA ARG A 674 -3.56 4.22 -17.10
C ARG A 674 -4.38 4.70 -18.30
N ASN A 675 -4.25 5.96 -18.71
CA ASN A 675 -4.98 6.50 -19.87
C ASN A 675 -4.07 6.69 -21.10
N GLY A 676 -2.78 6.97 -20.89
CA GLY A 676 -1.82 7.21 -21.98
C GLY A 676 -0.99 5.99 -22.37
N GLY A 677 -0.78 5.05 -21.45
CA GLY A 677 -0.04 3.82 -21.69
C GLY A 677 1.46 4.02 -21.99
N PRO A 678 2.17 2.98 -22.47
CA PRO A 678 3.63 3.02 -22.66
C PRO A 678 4.12 4.11 -23.62
N ALA A 679 3.35 4.42 -24.68
CA ALA A 679 3.74 5.42 -25.67
C ALA A 679 3.77 6.85 -25.08
N ALA A 680 2.78 7.21 -24.26
CA ALA A 680 2.73 8.51 -23.60
C ALA A 680 3.84 8.66 -22.55
N VAL A 681 4.16 7.57 -21.83
CA VAL A 681 5.32 7.53 -20.93
C VAL A 681 6.63 7.75 -21.70
N CYS A 682 6.80 7.08 -22.85
CA CYS A 682 7.98 7.26 -23.70
C CYS A 682 8.13 8.73 -24.15
N GLU A 683 7.05 9.36 -24.60
CA GLU A 683 7.03 10.76 -25.02
C GLU A 683 7.41 11.70 -23.87
N HIS A 684 6.79 11.51 -22.70
CA HIS A 684 7.10 12.28 -21.48
C HIS A 684 8.57 12.17 -21.12
N LEU A 685 9.12 10.95 -21.04
CA LEU A 685 10.54 10.73 -20.73
C LEU A 685 11.48 11.32 -21.79
N CYS A 686 11.10 11.28 -23.07
CA CYS A 686 11.90 11.87 -24.14
C CYS A 686 11.93 13.41 -24.09
N SER A 687 10.88 14.03 -23.56
CA SER A 687 10.72 15.49 -23.42
C SER A 687 11.56 16.09 -22.29
N LEU A 688 12.02 15.27 -21.34
CA LEU A 688 12.81 15.72 -20.19
C LEU A 688 14.15 16.32 -20.64
N GLN A 689 14.52 17.44 -20.02
CA GLN A 689 15.85 18.03 -20.19
C GLN A 689 16.90 17.13 -19.52
N LYS A 690 18.09 17.05 -20.11
CA LYS A 690 19.18 16.25 -19.56
C LYS A 690 19.52 16.69 -18.14
N GLY A 691 19.70 15.74 -17.23
CA GLY A 691 19.93 15.99 -15.80
C GLY A 691 18.67 16.23 -14.97
N SER A 692 17.48 16.08 -15.55
CA SER A 692 16.20 16.23 -14.81
C SER A 692 16.03 15.14 -13.75
N THR A 693 15.20 15.40 -12.75
CA THR A 693 14.69 14.37 -11.84
C THR A 693 13.21 14.13 -12.12
N CYS A 694 12.79 12.87 -12.19
CA CYS A 694 11.42 12.48 -12.40
C CYS A 694 10.98 11.43 -11.37
N ILE A 695 9.84 11.65 -10.73
CA ILE A 695 9.20 10.66 -9.84
C ILE A 695 8.10 9.91 -10.60
N VAL A 696 7.82 8.67 -10.18
CA VAL A 696 6.80 7.82 -10.81
C VAL A 696 5.76 7.40 -9.78
N ASN A 697 4.49 7.68 -10.09
CA ASN A 697 3.36 7.19 -9.34
C ASN A 697 3.03 5.76 -9.76
N ALA A 698 2.58 4.92 -8.83
CA ALA A 698 2.09 3.58 -9.14
C ALA A 698 1.26 3.06 -7.97
N ALA A 699 0.18 2.36 -8.29
CA ALA A 699 -0.69 1.71 -7.32
C ALA A 699 -0.92 0.22 -7.61
N SER A 700 -0.35 -0.30 -8.69
CA SER A 700 -0.44 -1.70 -9.13
C SER A 700 0.83 -2.13 -9.85
N ASP A 701 1.07 -3.45 -9.94
CA ASP A 701 2.17 -3.97 -10.77
C ASP A 701 1.91 -3.68 -12.28
N ARG A 702 0.66 -3.48 -12.70
CA ARG A 702 0.29 -3.07 -14.06
C ARG A 702 0.80 -1.67 -14.38
N ASP A 703 0.66 -0.71 -13.46
CA ASP A 703 1.20 0.64 -13.60
C ASP A 703 2.73 0.59 -13.79
N MET A 704 3.40 -0.28 -13.04
CA MET A 704 4.85 -0.46 -13.15
C MET A 704 5.27 -1.09 -14.48
N ALA A 705 4.52 -2.08 -14.99
CA ALA A 705 4.75 -2.68 -16.30
C ALA A 705 4.60 -1.66 -17.45
N VAL A 706 3.58 -0.79 -17.37
CA VAL A 706 3.39 0.32 -18.33
C VAL A 706 4.56 1.28 -18.31
N PHE A 707 5.00 1.71 -17.11
CA PHE A 707 6.15 2.59 -16.97
C PHE A 707 7.41 1.94 -17.55
N ALA A 708 7.69 0.68 -17.19
CA ALA A 708 8.85 -0.06 -17.67
C ALA A 708 8.86 -0.18 -19.21
N ALA A 709 7.72 -0.48 -19.83
CA ALA A 709 7.62 -0.54 -21.29
C ALA A 709 7.87 0.81 -21.96
N GLY A 710 7.30 1.90 -21.43
CA GLY A 710 7.54 3.26 -21.95
C GLY A 710 8.99 3.72 -21.79
N MET A 711 9.63 3.34 -20.68
CA MET A 711 11.05 3.58 -20.44
C MET A 711 11.93 2.80 -21.42
N VAL A 712 11.65 1.52 -21.66
CA VAL A 712 12.35 0.71 -22.68
C VAL A 712 12.26 1.36 -24.06
N GLN A 713 11.07 1.85 -24.44
CA GLN A 713 10.90 2.57 -25.71
C GLN A 713 11.74 3.85 -25.78
N ALA A 714 11.87 4.60 -24.68
CA ALA A 714 12.72 5.78 -24.61
C ALA A 714 14.22 5.43 -24.68
N GLU A 715 14.64 4.34 -24.02
CA GLU A 715 16.01 3.83 -24.09
C GLU A 715 16.39 3.36 -25.51
N LEU A 716 15.46 2.72 -26.23
CA LEU A 716 15.63 2.36 -27.64
C LEU A 716 15.76 3.59 -28.57
N LYS A 717 15.25 4.75 -28.14
CA LYS A 717 15.48 6.05 -28.80
C LYS A 717 16.78 6.74 -28.36
N GLY A 718 17.63 6.05 -27.59
CA GLY A 718 18.95 6.52 -27.18
C GLY A 718 19.00 7.27 -25.84
N LYS A 719 17.88 7.36 -25.10
CA LYS A 719 17.86 7.97 -23.77
C LYS A 719 18.56 7.10 -22.73
N ARG A 720 19.16 7.73 -21.72
CA ARG A 720 19.84 7.08 -20.61
C ARG A 720 19.26 7.55 -19.28
N PHE A 721 18.87 6.61 -18.44
CA PHE A 721 18.26 6.91 -17.14
C PHE A 721 19.03 6.24 -16.02
N LEU A 722 19.01 6.86 -14.83
CA LEU A 722 19.46 6.23 -13.60
C LEU A 722 18.26 6.08 -12.67
N CYS A 723 17.86 4.84 -12.41
CA CYS A 723 16.72 4.56 -11.56
C CYS A 723 17.16 4.38 -10.10
N ARG A 724 16.47 5.07 -9.18
CA ARG A 724 16.39 4.72 -7.77
C ARG A 724 15.03 4.09 -7.49
N THR A 725 15.01 2.81 -7.18
CA THR A 725 13.79 1.99 -7.22
C THR A 725 13.65 1.03 -6.04
N ALA A 726 12.44 0.55 -5.80
CA ALA A 726 12.18 -0.68 -5.06
C ALA A 726 12.13 -1.91 -6.00
N ALA A 727 11.61 -3.06 -5.51
CA ALA A 727 11.70 -4.35 -6.20
C ALA A 727 10.83 -4.47 -7.47
N SER A 728 9.60 -3.94 -7.48
CA SER A 728 8.63 -4.18 -8.56
C SER A 728 9.11 -3.74 -9.95
N PHE A 729 9.90 -2.67 -10.04
CA PHE A 729 10.41 -2.20 -11.32
C PHE A 729 11.44 -3.14 -11.94
N VAL A 730 12.31 -3.74 -11.14
CA VAL A 730 13.38 -4.58 -11.67
C VAL A 730 12.75 -5.74 -12.44
N SER A 731 11.78 -6.43 -11.83
CA SER A 731 11.03 -7.53 -12.46
C SER A 731 10.25 -7.07 -13.69
N ALA A 732 9.58 -5.92 -13.62
CA ALA A 732 8.84 -5.36 -14.76
C ALA A 732 9.77 -5.02 -15.94
N ARG A 733 10.92 -4.39 -15.67
CA ARG A 733 11.89 -3.93 -16.66
C ARG A 733 12.57 -5.07 -17.42
N ILE A 734 12.66 -6.26 -16.83
CA ILE A 734 13.22 -7.45 -17.49
C ILE A 734 12.15 -8.45 -17.95
N GLY A 735 10.86 -8.12 -17.79
CA GLY A 735 9.75 -8.96 -18.24
C GLY A 735 9.63 -10.29 -17.48
N ILE A 736 9.91 -10.29 -16.17
CA ILE A 736 9.73 -11.46 -15.32
C ILE A 736 8.24 -11.69 -15.02
N ILE A 737 7.82 -12.95 -15.11
CA ILE A 737 6.49 -13.41 -14.71
C ILE A 737 6.60 -14.01 -13.31
N SER A 738 5.71 -13.62 -12.39
CA SER A 738 5.72 -14.17 -11.04
C SER A 738 5.54 -15.69 -11.05
N LYS A 739 6.30 -16.39 -10.22
CA LYS A 739 6.10 -17.81 -9.91
C LYS A 739 5.37 -17.96 -8.58
N ASP A 740 4.67 -19.07 -8.40
CA ASP A 740 4.17 -19.46 -7.08
C ASP A 740 5.35 -19.71 -6.11
N PRO A 741 5.13 -19.57 -4.79
CA PRO A 741 6.16 -19.87 -3.79
C PRO A 741 6.72 -21.29 -3.96
N ILE A 742 8.05 -21.39 -3.99
CA ILE A 742 8.80 -22.63 -4.15
C ILE A 742 8.79 -23.40 -2.83
N LEU A 743 8.42 -24.68 -2.92
CA LEU A 743 8.47 -25.63 -1.81
C LEU A 743 9.74 -26.49 -1.87
N PRO A 744 10.18 -27.09 -0.75
CA PRO A 744 11.39 -27.93 -0.72
C PRO A 744 11.41 -29.04 -1.79
N LYS A 745 10.25 -29.65 -2.06
CA LYS A 745 10.08 -30.70 -3.07
C LYS A 745 10.43 -30.24 -4.50
N ASP A 746 10.18 -28.97 -4.82
CA ASP A 746 10.41 -28.41 -6.15
C ASP A 746 11.91 -28.24 -6.45
N LEU A 747 12.74 -28.23 -5.40
CA LEU A 747 14.20 -28.18 -5.47
C LEU A 747 14.85 -29.57 -5.35
N GLY A 748 14.05 -30.64 -5.31
CA GLY A 748 14.56 -32.00 -5.10
C GLY A 748 15.18 -32.22 -3.72
N ILE A 749 14.82 -31.41 -2.72
CA ILE A 749 15.28 -31.60 -1.34
C ILE A 749 14.51 -32.80 -0.79
N SER A 750 15.17 -33.96 -0.75
CA SER A 750 14.66 -35.15 -0.07
C SER A 750 14.67 -34.95 1.45
N LYS A 751 14.10 -35.90 2.22
CA LYS A 751 14.13 -35.92 3.69
C LYS A 751 15.60 -35.98 4.18
N GLY A 752 16.28 -34.85 4.19
CA GLY A 752 17.70 -34.73 4.52
C GLY A 752 17.98 -35.17 5.95
N LYS A 753 19.22 -35.59 6.23
CA LYS A 753 19.68 -36.09 7.53
C LYS A 753 19.95 -34.98 8.58
N SER A 754 19.55 -33.74 8.31
CA SER A 754 19.79 -32.58 9.18
C SER A 754 18.60 -31.63 9.27
N GLY A 755 18.56 -30.84 10.35
CA GLY A 755 17.58 -29.76 10.55
C GLY A 755 17.81 -28.54 9.66
N GLY A 756 16.82 -27.65 9.61
CA GLY A 756 16.94 -26.30 9.06
C GLY A 756 17.56 -25.32 10.06
N LEU A 757 18.25 -24.29 9.56
CA LEU A 757 18.84 -23.24 10.39
C LEU A 757 18.11 -21.91 10.15
N ILE A 758 17.60 -21.30 11.21
CA ILE A 758 16.92 -19.99 11.18
C ILE A 758 17.76 -18.99 11.98
N VAL A 759 18.14 -17.86 11.38
CA VAL A 759 18.99 -16.83 11.99
C VAL A 759 18.26 -15.50 12.04
N VAL A 760 18.07 -14.93 13.25
CA VAL A 760 17.34 -13.66 13.45
C VAL A 760 18.13 -12.69 14.33
N GLY A 761 18.69 -11.63 13.73
CA GLY A 761 19.49 -10.63 14.46
C GLY A 761 18.80 -9.30 14.75
N SER A 762 17.63 -9.02 14.16
CA SER A 762 16.97 -7.71 14.28
C SER A 762 16.06 -7.60 15.51
N TYR A 763 16.14 -6.46 16.20
CA TYR A 763 15.20 -6.03 17.24
C TYR A 763 14.26 -4.94 16.71
N VAL A 764 13.12 -5.34 16.15
CA VAL A 764 12.03 -4.42 15.78
C VAL A 764 10.68 -5.06 16.15
N PRO A 765 9.65 -4.30 16.55
CA PRO A 765 8.40 -4.85 17.05
C PRO A 765 7.76 -5.90 16.13
N LYS A 766 7.83 -5.68 14.81
CA LYS A 766 7.32 -6.65 13.81
C LYS A 766 8.09 -7.97 13.82
N THR A 767 9.43 -7.92 13.84
CA THR A 767 10.28 -9.12 13.89
C THR A 767 10.07 -9.87 15.20
N THR A 768 9.93 -9.17 16.32
CA THR A 768 9.65 -9.80 17.63
C THR A 768 8.35 -10.59 17.59
N LYS A 769 7.25 -9.98 17.12
CA LYS A 769 5.96 -10.68 16.95
C LYS A 769 6.05 -11.90 16.04
N GLN A 770 6.79 -11.80 14.92
CA GLN A 770 6.98 -12.93 13.99
C GLN A 770 7.75 -14.09 14.63
N VAL A 771 8.69 -13.80 15.52
CA VAL A 771 9.48 -14.82 16.24
C VAL A 771 8.66 -15.45 17.37
N GLU A 772 7.86 -14.67 18.09
CA GLU A 772 6.92 -15.20 19.10
C GLU A 772 5.93 -16.18 18.46
N GLU A 773 5.36 -15.81 17.31
CA GLU A 773 4.44 -16.68 16.58
C GLU A 773 5.13 -17.94 16.03
N LEU A 774 6.37 -17.82 15.53
CA LEU A 774 7.18 -18.97 15.13
C LEU A 774 7.38 -19.96 16.28
N LYS A 775 7.75 -19.46 17.47
CA LYS A 775 7.93 -20.30 18.67
C LYS A 775 6.61 -20.96 19.09
N LEU A 776 5.50 -20.21 19.08
CA LEU A 776 4.19 -20.71 19.44
C LEU A 776 3.73 -21.83 18.49
N GLN A 777 3.90 -21.64 17.20
CA GLN A 777 3.38 -22.56 16.19
C GLN A 777 4.30 -23.76 15.89
N CYS A 778 5.62 -23.63 16.06
CA CYS A 778 6.60 -24.63 15.65
C CYS A 778 7.42 -25.21 16.82
N GLY A 779 7.15 -24.80 18.07
CA GLY A 779 8.01 -25.10 19.24
C GLY A 779 8.22 -26.60 19.55
N HIS A 780 7.36 -27.49 19.08
CA HIS A 780 7.53 -28.94 19.26
C HIS A 780 8.71 -29.50 18.44
N ASN A 781 8.99 -28.92 17.26
CA ASN A 781 10.04 -29.35 16.32
C ASN A 781 11.14 -28.30 16.10
N LEU A 782 11.07 -27.15 16.79
CA LEU A 782 11.99 -26.03 16.70
C LEU A 782 12.77 -25.84 18.00
N ARG A 783 14.10 -25.96 17.95
CA ARG A 783 14.98 -25.63 19.09
C ARG A 783 15.42 -24.18 19.00
N THR A 784 15.30 -23.44 20.10
CA THR A 784 15.69 -22.02 20.16
C THR A 784 16.99 -21.87 20.93
N ILE A 785 17.93 -21.11 20.36
CA ILE A 785 19.16 -20.64 20.97
C ILE A 785 19.08 -19.11 20.99
N GLU A 786 18.99 -18.53 22.18
CA GLU A 786 19.02 -17.08 22.38
C GLU A 786 20.44 -16.64 22.72
N VAL A 787 20.97 -15.69 21.95
CA VAL A 787 22.35 -15.19 22.04
C VAL A 787 22.34 -13.81 22.69
N SER A 788 23.04 -13.62 23.80
CA SER A 788 23.03 -12.37 24.55
C SER A 788 23.66 -11.20 23.78
N VAL A 789 22.86 -10.16 23.52
CA VAL A 789 23.35 -8.92 22.90
C VAL A 789 24.39 -8.22 23.78
N GLU A 790 24.24 -8.24 25.11
CA GLU A 790 25.22 -7.64 26.03
C GLU A 790 26.60 -8.30 25.89
N LYS A 791 26.65 -9.63 25.93
CA LYS A 791 27.90 -10.40 25.79
C LYS A 791 28.53 -10.24 24.42
N LEU A 792 27.72 -10.12 23.36
CA LEU A 792 28.22 -9.83 22.01
C LEU A 792 28.72 -8.39 21.88
N ALA A 793 28.07 -7.41 22.53
CA ALA A 793 28.33 -5.99 22.34
C ALA A 793 29.50 -5.45 23.20
N MET A 794 29.68 -5.84 24.47
CA MET A 794 30.81 -5.39 25.34
C MET A 794 30.94 -6.20 26.68
N LYS A 795 32.17 -6.61 27.05
CA LYS A 795 32.85 -6.47 28.39
C LYS A 795 34.19 -7.22 28.47
N SER A 796 34.33 -8.37 27.81
CA SER A 796 35.61 -9.05 27.59
C SER A 796 35.59 -9.85 26.29
N THR A 797 36.75 -10.05 25.66
CA THR A 797 36.87 -10.93 24.46
C THR A 797 36.52 -12.37 24.80
N GLU A 798 36.73 -12.79 26.06
CA GLU A 798 36.48 -14.14 26.57
C GLU A 798 34.98 -14.45 26.64
N GLU A 799 34.15 -13.56 27.20
CA GLU A 799 32.69 -13.77 27.29
C GLU A 799 32.04 -13.84 25.90
N ARG A 800 32.52 -13.02 24.96
CA ARG A 800 32.06 -13.05 23.57
C ARG A 800 32.40 -14.37 22.91
N GLU A 801 33.62 -14.87 23.10
CA GLU A 801 34.09 -16.13 22.53
C GLU A 801 33.36 -17.34 23.13
N GLU A 802 33.09 -17.32 24.43
CA GLU A 802 32.32 -18.35 25.12
C GLU A 802 30.87 -18.41 24.61
N GLU A 803 30.20 -17.27 24.50
CA GLU A 803 28.82 -17.19 23.99
C GLU A 803 28.71 -17.68 22.54
N ILE A 804 29.67 -17.28 21.68
CA ILE A 804 29.73 -17.72 20.27
C ILE A 804 29.97 -19.23 20.19
N SER A 805 30.92 -19.76 20.98
CA SER A 805 31.25 -21.20 20.98
C SER A 805 30.07 -22.03 21.47
N HIS A 806 29.45 -21.63 22.58
CA HIS A 806 28.30 -22.31 23.15
C HIS A 806 27.12 -22.38 22.17
N ALA A 807 26.76 -21.24 21.55
CA ALA A 807 25.67 -21.19 20.59
C ALA A 807 25.94 -22.04 19.35
N ALA A 808 27.17 -22.03 18.83
CA ALA A 808 27.56 -22.82 17.66
C ALA A 808 27.53 -24.33 17.95
N GLU A 809 28.05 -24.76 19.09
CA GLU A 809 28.06 -26.18 19.50
C GLU A 809 26.64 -26.73 19.67
N LEU A 810 25.76 -25.98 20.34
CA LEU A 810 24.35 -26.35 20.49
C LEU A 810 23.64 -26.42 19.14
N ALA A 811 23.84 -25.44 18.27
CA ALA A 811 23.23 -25.43 16.94
C ALA A 811 23.66 -26.66 16.13
N ASP A 812 24.94 -27.03 16.19
CA ASP A 812 25.50 -28.18 15.50
C ASP A 812 24.90 -29.51 16.03
N VAL A 813 24.68 -29.62 17.35
CA VAL A 813 24.00 -30.77 17.96
C VAL A 813 22.55 -30.87 17.49
N TYR A 814 21.79 -29.78 17.53
CA TYR A 814 20.38 -29.78 17.12
C TYR A 814 20.21 -30.08 15.63
N LEU A 815 21.05 -29.51 14.77
CA LEU A 815 21.04 -29.80 13.34
C LEU A 815 21.36 -31.27 13.05
N ARG A 816 22.35 -31.88 13.72
CA ARG A 816 22.68 -33.32 13.57
C ARG A 816 21.56 -34.24 14.02
N THR A 817 20.83 -33.84 15.05
CA THR A 817 19.67 -34.57 15.59
C THR A 817 18.38 -34.26 14.82
N CYS A 818 18.50 -33.71 13.61
CA CYS A 818 17.39 -33.41 12.70
C CYS A 818 16.36 -32.38 13.24
N ASN A 819 16.71 -31.57 14.23
CA ASN A 819 15.85 -30.50 14.74
C ASN A 819 16.07 -29.20 13.97
N ASP A 820 14.99 -28.57 13.50
CA ASP A 820 15.09 -27.21 12.99
C ASP A 820 15.50 -26.28 14.16
N THR A 821 16.43 -25.37 13.91
CA THR A 821 17.12 -24.60 14.95
C THR A 821 17.04 -23.11 14.68
N LEU A 822 16.46 -22.36 15.62
CA LEU A 822 16.41 -20.90 15.64
C LEU A 822 17.57 -20.35 16.48
N VAL A 823 18.51 -19.66 15.84
CA VAL A 823 19.53 -18.81 16.50
C VAL A 823 19.05 -17.37 16.43
N MET A 824 18.84 -16.73 17.58
CA MET A 824 18.38 -15.34 17.62
C MET A 824 19.13 -14.51 18.66
N SER A 825 19.29 -13.21 18.39
CA SER A 825 19.76 -12.27 19.41
C SER A 825 18.72 -12.08 20.51
N SER A 826 19.17 -11.77 21.73
CA SER A 826 18.28 -11.38 22.84
C SER A 826 17.45 -10.15 22.47
N ARG A 827 16.27 -10.04 23.08
CA ARG A 827 15.24 -9.06 22.72
C ARG A 827 15.33 -7.79 23.58
N GLU A 828 16.53 -7.34 23.88
CA GLU A 828 16.78 -6.06 24.56
C GLU A 828 17.37 -5.06 23.57
N LEU A 829 16.77 -3.87 23.47
CA LEU A 829 17.28 -2.79 22.61
C LEU A 829 18.45 -2.10 23.31
N ILE A 830 19.64 -2.19 22.72
CA ILE A 830 20.81 -1.40 23.14
C ILE A 830 21.14 -0.39 22.04
N THR A 831 20.91 0.90 22.31
CA THR A 831 21.24 2.02 21.41
C THR A 831 22.39 2.85 21.97
N GLY A 832 23.28 3.30 21.09
CA GLY A 832 24.34 4.25 21.44
C GLY A 832 23.79 5.66 21.68
N LYS A 833 24.65 6.57 22.16
CA LYS A 833 24.32 8.00 22.34
C LYS A 833 24.34 8.76 21.02
N THR A 834 25.00 8.22 20.00
CA THR A 834 25.12 8.79 18.65
C THR A 834 24.69 7.76 17.58
N PRO A 835 24.37 8.21 16.34
CA PRO A 835 24.11 7.30 15.22
C PRO A 835 25.29 6.35 14.94
N ASP A 836 26.52 6.85 15.00
CA ASP A 836 27.73 6.06 14.78
C ASP A 836 27.94 5.00 15.87
N GLU A 837 27.70 5.33 17.14
CA GLU A 837 27.76 4.35 18.24
C GLU A 837 26.69 3.26 18.09
N SER A 838 25.49 3.62 17.62
CA SER A 838 24.42 2.66 17.36
C SER A 838 24.77 1.73 16.19
N LEU A 839 25.45 2.24 15.17
CA LEU A 839 25.97 1.44 14.05
C LEU A 839 27.07 0.46 14.52
N ASP A 840 27.97 0.88 15.43
CA ASP A 840 29.02 0.00 15.98
C ASP A 840 28.44 -1.18 16.78
N ILE A 841 27.43 -0.95 17.61
CA ILE A 841 26.74 -2.01 18.37
C ILE A 841 26.11 -3.02 17.40
N ASN A 842 25.38 -2.54 16.39
CA ASN A 842 24.77 -3.39 15.37
C ASN A 842 25.81 -4.23 14.62
N PHE A 843 26.98 -3.64 14.33
CA PHE A 843 28.09 -4.35 13.71
C PHE A 843 28.65 -5.47 14.61
N LYS A 844 28.83 -5.23 15.91
CA LYS A 844 29.31 -6.23 16.87
C LYS A 844 28.35 -7.40 17.04
N VAL A 845 27.05 -7.14 17.09
CA VAL A 845 26.03 -8.19 17.16
C VAL A 845 26.00 -9.01 15.87
N SER A 846 25.98 -8.34 14.70
CA SER A 846 25.97 -9.02 13.39
C SER A 846 27.19 -9.92 13.20
N SER A 847 28.40 -9.41 13.54
CA SER A 847 29.64 -10.20 13.46
C SER A 847 29.66 -11.40 14.42
N GLY A 848 29.00 -11.31 15.58
CA GLY A 848 28.85 -12.44 16.50
C GLY A 848 27.99 -13.55 15.89
N LEU A 849 26.84 -13.19 15.33
CA LEU A 849 25.95 -14.14 14.64
C LEU A 849 26.63 -14.78 13.42
N VAL A 850 27.40 -14.00 12.66
CA VAL A 850 28.23 -14.51 11.54
C VAL A 850 29.19 -15.59 12.03
N GLU A 851 29.91 -15.35 13.12
CA GLU A 851 30.89 -16.30 13.63
C GLU A 851 30.22 -17.58 14.16
N ILE A 852 29.05 -17.48 14.79
CA ILE A 852 28.25 -18.64 15.20
C ILE A 852 27.92 -19.51 13.98
N VAL A 853 27.35 -18.92 12.92
CA VAL A 853 27.00 -19.65 11.69
C VAL A 853 28.26 -20.22 11.02
N ARG A 854 29.37 -19.48 11.04
CA ARG A 854 30.68 -19.93 10.53
C ARG A 854 31.34 -21.01 11.41
N ARG A 855 30.79 -21.38 12.56
CA ARG A 855 31.31 -22.49 13.37
C ARG A 855 30.46 -23.77 13.27
N ILE A 856 29.23 -23.66 12.78
CA ILE A 856 28.34 -24.80 12.50
C ILE A 856 28.97 -25.68 11.40
N LYS A 857 29.26 -26.94 11.71
CA LYS A 857 29.90 -27.90 10.78
C LYS A 857 28.87 -28.68 9.98
N THR A 858 27.72 -28.93 10.59
CA THR A 858 26.61 -29.69 10.00
C THR A 858 25.95 -28.88 8.90
N SER A 859 25.89 -29.41 7.68
CA SER A 859 25.18 -28.77 6.58
C SER A 859 23.67 -28.73 6.88
N PRO A 860 23.06 -27.54 7.03
CA PRO A 860 21.61 -27.44 7.25
C PRO A 860 20.84 -27.87 5.99
N ARG A 861 19.60 -28.33 6.16
CA ARG A 861 18.69 -28.65 5.05
C ARG A 861 18.31 -27.40 4.24
N TYR A 862 18.10 -26.30 4.95
CA TYR A 862 17.88 -24.96 4.41
C TYR A 862 18.38 -23.96 5.45
N ILE A 863 18.67 -22.74 5.01
CA ILE A 863 19.05 -21.64 5.88
C ILE A 863 18.08 -20.50 5.64
N LEU A 864 17.47 -19.97 6.70
CA LEU A 864 16.63 -18.78 6.65
C LEU A 864 17.28 -17.69 7.49
N ALA A 865 17.61 -16.56 6.90
CA ALA A 865 18.07 -15.39 7.63
C ALA A 865 17.01 -14.28 7.59
N LYS A 866 16.76 -13.61 8.72
CA LYS A 866 15.76 -12.55 8.80
C LYS A 866 16.37 -11.19 9.15
N GLY A 867 16.00 -10.21 8.32
CA GLY A 867 16.48 -8.82 8.39
C GLY A 867 17.56 -8.55 7.35
N GLY A 868 17.61 -7.32 6.82
CA GLY A 868 18.52 -6.95 5.73
C GLY A 868 19.98 -7.22 6.06
N ILE A 869 20.50 -6.59 7.12
CA ILE A 869 21.90 -6.75 7.54
C ILE A 869 22.22 -8.22 7.88
N THR A 870 21.38 -8.87 8.70
CA THR A 870 21.58 -10.27 9.10
C THR A 870 21.63 -11.21 7.90
N SER A 871 20.75 -11.02 6.92
CA SER A 871 20.77 -11.83 5.71
C SER A 871 22.03 -11.57 4.87
N SER A 872 22.43 -10.30 4.75
CA SER A 872 23.60 -9.95 3.95
C SER A 872 24.84 -10.59 4.53
N ASP A 873 25.07 -10.38 5.82
CA ASP A 873 26.27 -10.82 6.51
C ASP A 873 26.32 -12.34 6.63
N THR A 874 25.17 -13.01 6.80
CA THR A 874 25.10 -14.47 6.79
C THR A 874 25.51 -15.02 5.42
N ALA A 875 24.96 -14.47 4.32
CA ALA A 875 25.30 -14.93 2.97
C ALA A 875 26.78 -14.68 2.61
N THR A 876 27.27 -13.46 2.83
CA THR A 876 28.58 -13.03 2.33
C THR A 876 29.74 -13.36 3.26
N LYS A 877 29.53 -13.33 4.59
CA LYS A 877 30.61 -13.50 5.58
C LYS A 877 30.57 -14.85 6.28
N ALA A 878 29.38 -15.38 6.58
CA ALA A 878 29.27 -16.66 7.29
C ALA A 878 29.30 -17.87 6.34
N LEU A 879 28.57 -17.76 5.22
CA LEU A 879 28.49 -18.78 4.18
C LEU A 879 29.52 -18.56 3.07
N GLU A 880 30.19 -17.40 3.06
CA GLU A 880 31.25 -17.03 2.12
C GLU A 880 30.81 -17.16 0.65
N ALA A 881 29.50 -16.98 0.39
CA ALA A 881 28.96 -17.06 -0.95
C ALA A 881 29.45 -15.88 -1.78
N LYS A 882 30.11 -16.15 -2.91
CA LYS A 882 30.54 -15.14 -3.88
C LYS A 882 29.48 -14.90 -4.94
N ARG A 883 28.73 -15.97 -5.25
CA ARG A 883 27.61 -15.98 -6.18
C ARG A 883 26.46 -16.82 -5.64
N ALA A 884 25.25 -16.41 -5.97
CA ALA A 884 24.06 -17.19 -5.74
C ALA A 884 23.07 -17.00 -6.90
N LYS A 885 22.22 -17.99 -7.13
CA LYS A 885 21.13 -17.87 -8.11
C LYS A 885 19.81 -17.66 -7.37
N ILE A 886 19.06 -16.63 -7.71
CA ILE A 886 17.70 -16.43 -7.19
C ILE A 886 16.81 -17.40 -7.95
N VAL A 887 16.29 -18.43 -7.28
CA VAL A 887 15.48 -19.47 -7.94
C VAL A 887 13.98 -19.13 -7.93
N GLY A 888 13.57 -18.28 -6.99
CA GLY A 888 12.20 -17.79 -6.84
C GLY A 888 11.97 -17.22 -5.45
N GLN A 889 10.79 -17.48 -4.90
CA GLN A 889 10.37 -16.98 -3.60
C GLN A 889 9.94 -18.13 -2.69
N ALA A 890 10.26 -18.09 -1.39
CA ALA A 890 9.74 -19.05 -0.41
C ALA A 890 8.34 -18.66 0.11
N LEU A 891 7.99 -17.37 -0.01
CA LEU A 891 6.70 -16.76 0.23
C LEU A 891 6.66 -15.47 -0.61
N ALA A 892 5.48 -14.96 -0.98
CA ALA A 892 5.36 -13.70 -1.70
C ALA A 892 6.22 -12.58 -1.08
N GLY A 893 7.21 -12.09 -1.83
CA GLY A 893 8.15 -11.06 -1.37
C GLY A 893 9.29 -11.54 -0.44
N VAL A 894 9.48 -12.85 -0.27
CA VAL A 894 10.57 -13.50 0.48
C VAL A 894 11.45 -14.29 -0.50
N PRO A 895 12.58 -13.73 -0.95
CA PRO A 895 13.42 -14.35 -1.97
C PRO A 895 14.14 -15.61 -1.48
N LEU A 896 14.34 -16.53 -2.43
CA LEU A 896 14.99 -17.81 -2.23
C LEU A 896 16.19 -17.93 -3.18
N TRP A 897 17.36 -18.10 -2.60
CA TRP A 897 18.62 -18.24 -3.30
C TRP A 897 19.12 -19.68 -3.25
N GLN A 898 19.85 -20.08 -4.27
CA GLN A 898 20.67 -21.28 -4.29
C GLN A 898 22.14 -20.86 -4.29
N LEU A 899 22.88 -21.23 -3.24
CA LEU A 899 24.26 -20.81 -3.06
C LEU A 899 25.20 -21.51 -4.06
N GLY A 900 26.20 -20.77 -4.54
CA GLY A 900 27.20 -21.28 -5.48
C GLY A 900 28.13 -22.35 -4.90
N PRO A 901 28.89 -23.05 -5.77
CA PRO A 901 29.82 -24.12 -5.39
C PRO A 901 30.96 -23.66 -4.49
N GLU A 902 31.25 -22.37 -4.44
CA GLU A 902 32.29 -21.76 -3.62
C GLU A 902 31.87 -21.46 -2.18
N SER A 903 30.57 -21.55 -1.87
CA SER A 903 30.06 -21.30 -0.52
C SER A 903 30.36 -22.45 0.44
N ARG A 904 30.30 -22.20 1.75
CA ARG A 904 30.52 -23.20 2.82
C ARG A 904 29.54 -24.39 2.74
N HIS A 905 28.34 -24.14 2.23
CA HIS A 905 27.29 -25.15 2.05
C HIS A 905 26.74 -25.08 0.62
N PRO A 906 27.48 -25.61 -0.38
CA PRO A 906 27.10 -25.54 -1.78
C PRO A 906 25.71 -26.09 -2.05
N GLY A 907 24.91 -25.35 -2.82
CA GLY A 907 23.57 -25.78 -3.22
C GLY A 907 22.51 -25.75 -2.12
N VAL A 908 22.87 -25.42 -0.87
CA VAL A 908 21.88 -25.27 0.20
C VAL A 908 20.97 -24.08 -0.12
N PRO A 909 19.63 -24.26 -0.04
CA PRO A 909 18.70 -23.17 -0.22
C PRO A 909 18.83 -22.15 0.89
N TYR A 910 18.94 -20.89 0.48
CA TYR A 910 19.11 -19.75 1.36
C TYR A 910 17.93 -18.78 1.21
N ILE A 911 17.08 -18.73 2.23
CA ILE A 911 15.88 -17.91 2.29
C ILE A 911 16.25 -16.57 2.93
N VAL A 912 16.13 -15.51 2.15
CA VAL A 912 16.37 -14.13 2.61
C VAL A 912 15.03 -13.55 3.03
N PHE A 913 14.78 -13.46 4.34
CA PHE A 913 13.51 -12.98 4.88
C PHE A 913 13.56 -11.48 5.20
N PRO A 914 12.88 -10.61 4.45
CA PRO A 914 12.95 -9.16 4.67
C PRO A 914 12.35 -8.74 6.02
N GLY A 915 12.89 -7.66 6.60
CA GLY A 915 12.41 -7.15 7.89
C GLY A 915 10.97 -6.63 7.86
N ASN A 916 10.53 -6.14 6.70
CA ASN A 916 9.27 -5.42 6.54
C ASN A 916 8.16 -6.21 5.79
N VAL A 917 8.41 -7.46 5.40
CA VAL A 917 7.48 -8.31 4.64
C VAL A 917 6.71 -9.28 5.55
N GLY A 918 5.49 -9.62 5.12
CA GLY A 918 4.61 -10.58 5.78
C GLY A 918 3.85 -9.99 6.98
N ASP A 919 2.83 -10.69 7.45
CA ASP A 919 2.16 -10.40 8.72
C ASP A 919 2.92 -11.06 9.90
N SER A 920 2.30 -11.17 11.08
CA SER A 920 2.93 -11.82 12.23
C SER A 920 3.14 -13.33 12.06
N LYS A 921 2.42 -14.00 11.15
CA LYS A 921 2.47 -15.46 10.95
C LYS A 921 3.42 -15.88 9.83
N ALA A 922 3.73 -14.98 8.90
CA ALA A 922 4.54 -15.25 7.71
C ALA A 922 5.87 -16.01 7.97
N LEU A 923 6.59 -15.70 9.05
CA LEU A 923 7.83 -16.42 9.39
C LEU A 923 7.55 -17.87 9.79
N ALA A 924 6.51 -18.10 10.59
CA ALA A 924 6.08 -19.44 10.99
C ALA A 924 5.59 -20.26 9.80
N GLU A 925 4.87 -19.63 8.87
CA GLU A 925 4.39 -20.27 7.63
C GLU A 925 5.56 -20.79 6.78
N VAL A 926 6.57 -19.95 6.52
CA VAL A 926 7.76 -20.38 5.77
C VAL A 926 8.46 -21.53 6.49
N VAL A 927 8.70 -21.41 7.80
CA VAL A 927 9.37 -22.49 8.55
C VAL A 927 8.55 -23.78 8.51
N LYS A 928 7.22 -23.73 8.63
CA LYS A 928 6.35 -24.92 8.51
C LYS A 928 6.42 -25.58 7.15
N CYS A 929 6.36 -24.79 6.06
CA CYS A 929 6.45 -25.32 4.70
C CYS A 929 7.82 -25.95 4.39
N TRP A 930 8.86 -25.51 5.11
CA TRP A 930 10.24 -25.97 4.95
C TRP A 930 10.71 -26.96 6.02
N ALA A 931 9.92 -27.15 7.07
CA ALA A 931 10.10 -28.17 8.09
C ALA A 931 9.98 -29.57 7.47
N ARG A 932 10.54 -30.59 8.13
CA ARG A 932 10.29 -31.98 7.73
C ARG A 932 8.78 -32.22 7.72
N PRO A 933 8.24 -33.00 6.75
CA PRO A 933 6.86 -33.44 6.83
C PRO A 933 6.69 -34.14 8.18
N VAL A 934 5.80 -33.59 8.99
CA VAL A 934 5.32 -34.19 10.22
C VAL A 934 4.72 -35.55 9.85
N LYS A 935 4.81 -36.52 10.77
CA LYS A 935 3.96 -37.71 10.88
C LYS A 935 2.65 -37.54 10.06
N LEU A 936 2.27 -38.52 9.24
CA LEU A 936 0.94 -38.52 8.60
C LEU A 936 -0.12 -38.21 9.65
N SER A 937 -1.15 -37.45 9.27
CA SER A 937 -1.98 -36.79 10.30
C SER A 937 -2.90 -37.75 11.06
N SER A 938 -3.18 -38.95 10.52
CA SER A 938 -3.89 -40.04 11.23
C SER A 938 -3.85 -41.39 10.50
N THR A 939 -4.17 -42.48 11.21
CA THR A 939 -4.44 -43.81 10.61
C THR A 939 -5.59 -43.76 9.59
N LYS A 940 -6.56 -42.86 9.77
CA LYS A 940 -7.71 -42.71 8.86
C LYS A 940 -7.29 -42.25 7.46
N GLU A 941 -6.39 -41.28 7.38
CA GLU A 941 -5.83 -40.83 6.09
C GLU A 941 -5.04 -41.95 5.40
N LEU A 942 -4.24 -42.68 6.17
CA LEU A 942 -3.45 -43.79 5.67
C LEU A 942 -4.35 -44.87 5.02
N LEU A 943 -5.51 -45.17 5.59
CA LEU A 943 -6.50 -46.09 5.02
C LEU A 943 -7.29 -45.48 3.85
N ALA A 944 -7.56 -44.17 3.86
CA ALA A 944 -8.19 -43.47 2.76
C ALA A 944 -7.34 -43.48 1.48
N ASP A 945 -6.01 -43.37 1.63
CA ASP A 945 -5.07 -43.51 0.51
C ASP A 945 -5.08 -44.93 -0.06
N ALA A 946 -5.12 -45.93 0.82
CA ALA A 946 -5.26 -47.34 0.42
C ALA A 946 -6.59 -47.60 -0.33
N GLU A 947 -7.68 -46.98 0.10
CA GLU A 947 -8.98 -47.04 -0.58
C GLU A 947 -8.94 -46.44 -1.98
N ARG A 948 -8.36 -45.24 -2.09
CA ARG A 948 -8.28 -44.52 -3.37
C ARG A 948 -7.41 -45.23 -4.40
N GLU A 949 -6.35 -45.90 -3.96
CA GLU A 949 -5.38 -46.54 -4.84
C GLU A 949 -5.53 -48.06 -4.97
N GLY A 950 -6.47 -48.65 -4.22
CA GLY A 950 -6.82 -50.07 -4.34
C GLY A 950 -5.76 -51.03 -3.80
N TYR A 951 -5.15 -50.72 -2.65
CA TYR A 951 -4.23 -51.62 -1.93
C TYR A 951 -4.68 -51.82 -0.47
N ALA A 952 -3.96 -52.65 0.29
CA ALA A 952 -4.15 -52.77 1.73
C ALA A 952 -2.84 -52.53 2.50
N VAL A 953 -2.95 -52.01 3.71
CA VAL A 953 -1.82 -51.70 4.58
C VAL A 953 -1.61 -52.84 5.56
N GLY A 954 -0.36 -53.27 5.73
CA GLY A 954 -0.01 -54.23 6.76
C GLY A 954 0.09 -53.59 8.14
N ALA A 955 -0.64 -54.14 9.11
CA ALA A 955 -0.47 -53.86 10.52
C ALA A 955 0.27 -55.02 11.19
N PHE A 956 1.46 -54.75 11.72
CA PHE A 956 2.41 -55.76 12.15
C PHE A 956 2.60 -55.70 13.66
N ASN A 957 2.33 -56.81 14.35
CA ASN A 957 2.51 -56.89 15.79
C ASN A 957 3.98 -56.76 16.17
N VAL A 958 4.30 -55.85 17.09
CA VAL A 958 5.66 -55.63 17.61
C VAL A 958 5.71 -55.85 19.12
N TYR A 959 6.76 -56.55 19.57
CA TYR A 959 6.93 -56.96 20.97
C TYR A 959 8.15 -56.33 21.64
N ASN A 960 9.06 -55.77 20.84
CA ASN A 960 10.37 -55.26 21.24
C ASN A 960 10.91 -54.26 20.21
N LEU A 961 12.07 -53.67 20.50
CA LEU A 961 12.76 -52.73 19.60
C LEU A 961 13.08 -53.36 18.25
N GLU A 962 13.56 -54.61 18.22
CA GLU A 962 13.93 -55.30 16.98
C GLU A 962 12.75 -55.44 16.02
N GLY A 963 11.55 -55.72 16.55
CA GLY A 963 10.32 -55.77 15.76
C GLY A 963 9.93 -54.40 15.19
N VAL A 964 10.01 -53.35 16.02
CA VAL A 964 9.77 -51.96 15.58
C VAL A 964 10.73 -51.59 14.45
N GLU A 965 12.02 -51.81 14.65
CA GLU A 965 13.04 -51.51 13.64
C GLU A 965 12.90 -52.35 12.37
N ALA A 966 12.47 -53.62 12.48
CA ALA A 966 12.24 -54.48 11.33
C ALA A 966 11.10 -53.95 10.45
N VAL A 967 9.99 -53.51 11.05
CA VAL A 967 8.85 -52.94 10.34
C VAL A 967 9.24 -51.63 9.66
N ILE A 968 9.90 -50.71 10.39
CA ILE A 968 10.37 -49.45 9.80
C ILE A 968 11.33 -49.70 8.65
N ALA A 969 12.35 -50.54 8.85
CA ALA A 969 13.35 -50.80 7.82
C ALA A 969 12.75 -51.43 6.57
N ALA A 970 11.76 -52.33 6.71
CA ALA A 970 11.04 -52.90 5.57
C ALA A 970 10.19 -51.83 4.86
N ALA A 971 9.45 -51.02 5.63
CA ALA A 971 8.58 -49.97 5.08
C ALA A 971 9.36 -48.94 4.26
N GLU A 972 10.50 -48.48 4.78
CA GLU A 972 11.36 -47.51 4.10
C GLU A 972 12.02 -48.08 2.84
N GLU A 973 12.54 -49.32 2.91
CA GLU A 973 13.15 -49.97 1.75
C GLU A 973 12.13 -50.22 0.64
N GLN A 974 10.93 -50.66 1.00
CA GLN A 974 9.87 -50.94 0.04
C GLN A 974 9.05 -49.71 -0.35
N LYS A 975 9.35 -48.54 0.22
CA LYS A 975 8.54 -47.32 0.05
C LYS A 975 7.05 -47.60 0.26
N SER A 976 6.73 -48.27 1.37
CA SER A 976 5.38 -48.74 1.69
C SER A 976 4.86 -48.03 2.94
N PRO A 977 3.56 -47.68 3.01
CA PRO A 977 2.92 -47.38 4.29
C PRO A 977 2.90 -48.63 5.19
N ALA A 978 2.92 -48.42 6.51
CA ALA A 978 2.86 -49.49 7.51
C ALA A 978 2.16 -49.05 8.80
N ILE A 979 1.66 -50.01 9.59
CA ILE A 979 1.13 -49.77 10.93
C ILE A 979 1.95 -50.60 11.93
N LEU A 980 2.56 -49.93 12.91
CA LEU A 980 3.16 -50.56 14.08
C LEU A 980 2.06 -50.92 15.06
N GLN A 981 1.80 -52.22 15.24
CA GLN A 981 0.66 -52.71 16.00
C GLN A 981 1.11 -53.27 17.36
N ILE A 982 0.47 -52.85 18.44
CA ILE A 982 0.77 -53.28 19.81
C ILE A 982 -0.40 -54.10 20.34
N HIS A 983 -0.15 -55.36 20.66
CA HIS A 983 -1.12 -56.25 21.30
C HIS A 983 -1.11 -56.07 22.84
N PRO A 984 -2.21 -56.34 23.58
CA PRO A 984 -2.25 -56.19 25.04
C PRO A 984 -1.14 -56.98 25.76
N GLY A 985 -0.80 -58.17 25.26
CA GLY A 985 0.32 -58.96 25.78
C GLY A 985 1.68 -58.27 25.62
N ALA A 986 1.90 -57.60 24.49
CA ALA A 986 3.11 -56.81 24.23
C ALA A 986 3.15 -55.56 25.12
N LEU A 987 2.02 -54.87 25.31
CA LEU A 987 1.91 -53.72 26.20
C LEU A 987 2.19 -54.11 27.66
N LYS A 988 1.65 -55.23 28.13
CA LYS A 988 1.88 -55.74 29.49
C LYS A 988 3.35 -56.05 29.76
N GLN A 989 4.07 -56.56 28.75
CA GLN A 989 5.49 -56.92 28.87
C GLN A 989 6.42 -55.71 28.66
N GLY A 990 6.16 -54.89 27.65
CA GLY A 990 7.01 -53.76 27.24
C GLY A 990 6.66 -52.42 27.88
N GLY A 991 5.44 -52.27 28.40
CA GLY A 991 4.92 -51.06 29.03
C GLY A 991 4.88 -49.83 28.12
N THR A 992 4.69 -48.66 28.73
CA THR A 992 4.80 -47.35 28.07
C THR A 992 6.11 -47.14 27.28
N PRO A 993 7.29 -47.66 27.70
CA PRO A 993 8.52 -47.55 26.90
C PRO A 993 8.41 -48.17 25.49
N LEU A 994 7.72 -49.30 25.34
CA LEU A 994 7.49 -49.90 24.02
C LEU A 994 6.62 -48.99 23.14
N VAL A 995 5.58 -48.40 23.71
CA VAL A 995 4.70 -47.44 23.00
C VAL A 995 5.48 -46.20 22.56
N ALA A 996 6.30 -45.63 23.46
CA ALA A 996 7.16 -44.50 23.13
C ALA A 996 8.19 -44.83 22.04
N CYS A 997 8.73 -46.06 22.04
CA CYS A 997 9.60 -46.56 20.98
C CYS A 997 8.88 -46.59 19.63
N CYS A 998 7.66 -47.13 19.58
CA CYS A 998 6.86 -47.18 18.35
C CYS A 998 6.55 -45.77 17.82
N ILE A 999 6.13 -44.85 18.70
CA ILE A 999 5.81 -43.46 18.33
C ILE A 999 7.06 -42.76 17.78
N SER A 1000 8.18 -42.85 18.51
CA SER A 1000 9.43 -42.22 18.08
C SER A 1000 9.94 -42.79 16.75
N ALA A 1001 9.79 -44.10 16.54
CA ALA A 1001 10.18 -44.74 15.29
C ALA A 1001 9.27 -44.31 14.12
N ALA A 1002 7.95 -44.22 14.35
CA ALA A 1002 6.99 -43.73 13.35
C ALA A 1002 7.24 -42.26 12.98
N GLU A 1003 7.56 -41.40 13.95
CA GLU A 1003 7.90 -39.98 13.72
C GLU A 1003 9.20 -39.79 12.92
N GLN A 1004 10.15 -40.70 13.08
CA GLN A 1004 11.44 -40.67 12.39
C GLN A 1004 11.40 -41.33 11.00
N ALA A 1005 10.36 -42.10 10.71
CA ALA A 1005 10.24 -42.86 9.46
C ALA A 1005 10.19 -41.95 8.23
N THR A 1006 10.88 -42.37 7.18
CA THR A 1006 10.88 -41.68 5.88
C THR A 1006 9.64 -42.00 5.04
N VAL A 1007 8.77 -42.91 5.50
CA VAL A 1007 7.48 -43.28 4.88
C VAL A 1007 6.34 -43.13 5.89
N PRO A 1008 5.08 -42.99 5.43
CA PRO A 1008 3.86 -43.19 6.20
C PRO A 1008 3.87 -44.35 7.21
N VAL A 1009 3.97 -44.05 8.51
CA VAL A 1009 3.81 -45.05 9.58
C VAL A 1009 2.94 -44.50 10.70
N THR A 1010 1.98 -45.30 11.17
CA THR A 1010 1.15 -44.99 12.35
C THR A 1010 1.26 -46.09 13.41
N VAL A 1011 0.86 -45.77 14.64
CA VAL A 1011 0.87 -46.69 15.78
C VAL A 1011 -0.57 -47.07 16.15
N HIS A 1012 -0.84 -48.38 16.23
CA HIS A 1012 -2.16 -48.93 16.53
C HIS A 1012 -2.11 -49.82 17.77
N PHE A 1013 -3.11 -49.70 18.64
CA PHE A 1013 -3.32 -50.64 19.74
C PHE A 1013 -4.44 -51.63 19.39
N ASP A 1014 -4.11 -52.91 19.33
CA ASP A 1014 -4.99 -54.00 18.90
C ASP A 1014 -5.73 -54.63 20.09
N HIS A 1015 -6.89 -55.23 19.86
CA HIS A 1015 -7.65 -56.02 20.85
C HIS A 1015 -7.87 -55.40 22.25
N GLY A 1016 -8.18 -54.10 22.32
CA GLY A 1016 -8.54 -53.44 23.57
C GLY A 1016 -9.88 -53.94 24.11
N SER A 1017 -9.84 -54.83 25.10
CA SER A 1017 -11.03 -55.50 25.66
C SER A 1017 -11.52 -54.90 26.98
N SER A 1018 -10.66 -54.18 27.71
CA SER A 1018 -11.02 -53.55 28.98
C SER A 1018 -11.11 -52.02 28.86
N LYS A 1019 -12.13 -51.44 29.50
CA LYS A 1019 -12.34 -49.98 29.52
C LYS A 1019 -11.14 -49.24 30.11
N GLN A 1020 -10.54 -49.78 31.17
CA GLN A 1020 -9.41 -49.13 31.85
C GLN A 1020 -8.18 -49.06 30.94
N GLU A 1021 -7.82 -50.17 30.30
CA GLU A 1021 -6.68 -50.24 29.39
C GLU A 1021 -6.84 -49.29 28.20
N LEU A 1022 -8.03 -49.26 27.58
CA LEU A 1022 -8.30 -48.31 26.49
C LEU A 1022 -8.17 -46.86 26.95
N MET A 1023 -8.67 -46.49 28.13
CA MET A 1023 -8.51 -45.13 28.65
C MET A 1023 -7.04 -44.76 28.90
N GLU A 1024 -6.24 -45.69 29.41
CA GLU A 1024 -4.79 -45.47 29.62
C GLU A 1024 -4.07 -45.30 28.27
N VAL A 1025 -4.37 -46.17 27.31
CA VAL A 1025 -3.76 -46.17 25.98
C VAL A 1025 -4.11 -44.92 25.17
N LEU A 1026 -5.33 -44.39 25.28
CA LEU A 1026 -5.75 -43.14 24.63
C LEU A 1026 -4.93 -41.91 25.08
N GLU A 1027 -4.19 -42.00 26.19
CA GLU A 1027 -3.30 -40.94 26.68
C GLU A 1027 -1.84 -41.11 26.24
N LEU A 1028 -1.47 -42.21 25.56
CA LEU A 1028 -0.07 -42.55 25.25
C LEU A 1028 0.44 -41.99 23.91
N GLY A 1029 -0.37 -41.24 23.15
CA GLY A 1029 0.07 -40.60 21.89
C GLY A 1029 0.06 -41.51 20.65
N ILE A 1030 -0.68 -42.62 20.71
CA ILE A 1030 -0.92 -43.50 19.56
C ILE A 1030 -1.92 -42.88 18.56
N ASP A 1031 -2.03 -43.45 17.36
CA ASP A 1031 -2.85 -42.91 16.27
C ASP A 1031 -4.23 -43.57 16.14
N SER A 1032 -4.38 -44.80 16.64
CA SER A 1032 -5.63 -45.55 16.53
C SER A 1032 -5.73 -46.71 17.53
N VAL A 1033 -6.95 -47.06 17.92
CA VAL A 1033 -7.25 -48.18 18.82
C VAL A 1033 -8.26 -49.13 18.20
N MET A 1034 -8.15 -50.41 18.50
CA MET A 1034 -9.20 -51.40 18.28
C MET A 1034 -9.99 -51.62 19.57
N VAL A 1035 -11.31 -51.48 19.50
CA VAL A 1035 -12.23 -51.80 20.58
C VAL A 1035 -12.80 -53.20 20.35
N ASP A 1036 -12.38 -54.15 21.17
CA ASP A 1036 -12.83 -55.55 21.09
C ASP A 1036 -13.95 -55.83 22.11
N GLY A 1037 -15.17 -55.49 21.68
CA GLY A 1037 -16.41 -55.82 22.39
C GLY A 1037 -17.07 -57.14 21.92
N SER A 1038 -16.38 -57.95 21.12
CA SER A 1038 -16.95 -59.14 20.45
C SER A 1038 -17.52 -60.20 21.41
N HIS A 1039 -17.01 -60.23 22.64
CA HIS A 1039 -17.44 -61.10 23.72
C HIS A 1039 -18.73 -60.64 24.42
N LEU A 1040 -19.14 -59.37 24.24
CA LEU A 1040 -20.33 -58.79 24.86
C LEU A 1040 -21.60 -59.09 24.03
N PRO A 1041 -22.78 -59.09 24.67
CA PRO A 1041 -24.04 -59.04 23.94
C PRO A 1041 -24.08 -57.83 22.99
N PHE A 1042 -24.69 -57.98 21.81
CA PHE A 1042 -24.63 -56.98 20.73
C PHE A 1042 -24.96 -55.54 21.16
N LYS A 1043 -26.01 -55.33 21.96
CA LYS A 1043 -26.39 -54.00 22.46
C LYS A 1043 -25.39 -53.41 23.46
N GLU A 1044 -24.74 -54.26 24.26
CA GLU A 1044 -23.67 -53.86 25.16
C GLU A 1044 -22.39 -53.51 24.40
N ASN A 1045 -22.05 -54.29 23.35
CA ASN A 1045 -20.95 -53.97 22.44
C ASN A 1045 -21.15 -52.60 21.77
N ILE A 1046 -22.34 -52.31 21.23
CA ILE A 1046 -22.65 -50.97 20.67
C ILE A 1046 -22.39 -49.87 21.71
N SER A 1047 -22.93 -50.03 22.91
CA SER A 1047 -22.82 -49.01 23.96
C SER A 1047 -21.37 -48.80 24.40
N TYR A 1048 -20.61 -49.89 24.51
CA TYR A 1048 -19.20 -49.89 24.88
C TYR A 1048 -18.33 -49.22 23.79
N THR A 1049 -18.47 -49.65 22.54
CA THR A 1049 -17.72 -49.13 21.40
C THR A 1049 -18.04 -47.67 21.12
N LYS A 1050 -19.31 -47.25 21.21
CA LYS A 1050 -19.73 -45.84 21.06
C LYS A 1050 -19.05 -44.93 22.09
N TYR A 1051 -18.95 -45.39 23.34
CA TYR A 1051 -18.33 -44.63 24.42
C TYR A 1051 -16.83 -44.40 24.15
N ILE A 1052 -16.10 -45.44 23.79
CA ILE A 1052 -14.66 -45.32 23.49
C ILE A 1052 -14.42 -44.52 22.20
N SER A 1053 -15.23 -44.73 21.17
CA SER A 1053 -15.15 -43.99 19.90
C SER A 1053 -15.26 -42.48 20.12
N SER A 1054 -16.23 -42.05 20.92
CA SER A 1054 -16.41 -40.64 21.26
C SER A 1054 -15.17 -40.02 21.94
N LEU A 1055 -14.50 -40.79 22.82
CA LEU A 1055 -13.29 -40.33 23.52
C LEU A 1055 -12.07 -40.28 22.60
N ALA A 1056 -11.91 -41.30 21.75
CA ALA A 1056 -10.83 -41.37 20.77
C ALA A 1056 -10.93 -40.23 19.74
N HIS A 1057 -12.12 -39.98 19.19
CA HIS A 1057 -12.35 -38.90 18.24
C HIS A 1057 -12.13 -37.50 18.84
N ALA A 1058 -12.48 -37.30 20.12
CA ALA A 1058 -12.18 -36.04 20.81
C ALA A 1058 -10.68 -35.72 20.89
N LYS A 1059 -9.83 -36.74 20.73
CA LYS A 1059 -8.36 -36.64 20.67
C LYS A 1059 -7.81 -36.79 19.25
N GLY A 1060 -8.66 -37.00 18.25
CA GLY A 1060 -8.27 -37.18 16.84
C GLY A 1060 -7.78 -38.58 16.47
N LEU A 1061 -8.03 -39.60 17.29
CA LEU A 1061 -7.63 -40.99 17.01
C LEU A 1061 -8.70 -41.73 16.20
N ALA A 1062 -8.28 -42.60 15.28
CA ALA A 1062 -9.20 -43.49 14.56
C ALA A 1062 -9.57 -44.71 15.40
N VAL A 1063 -10.81 -45.19 15.24
CA VAL A 1063 -11.30 -46.38 15.96
C VAL A 1063 -11.63 -47.51 15.01
N GLU A 1064 -10.96 -48.64 15.25
CA GLU A 1064 -11.33 -49.95 14.72
C GLU A 1064 -12.21 -50.67 15.74
N ALA A 1065 -13.18 -51.45 15.27
CA ALA A 1065 -13.96 -52.32 16.16
C ALA A 1065 -14.29 -53.65 15.50
N GLU A 1066 -14.43 -54.68 16.32
CA GLU A 1066 -14.76 -56.02 15.87
C GLU A 1066 -16.26 -56.32 16.01
N LEU A 1067 -16.84 -56.84 14.92
CA LEU A 1067 -18.20 -57.38 14.93
C LEU A 1067 -18.21 -58.80 14.36
N GLY A 1068 -18.52 -59.76 15.23
CA GLY A 1068 -18.22 -61.18 15.00
C GLY A 1068 -17.13 -61.62 15.97
N ARG A 1069 -16.79 -62.92 15.97
CA ARG A 1069 -15.72 -63.44 16.81
C ARG A 1069 -14.96 -64.51 16.05
N LEU A 1070 -13.65 -64.35 15.91
CA LEU A 1070 -12.77 -65.28 15.19
C LEU A 1070 -12.41 -66.49 16.07
N SER A 1071 -12.26 -67.69 15.48
CA SER A 1071 -11.65 -68.84 16.18
C SER A 1071 -10.12 -68.87 16.04
N GLY A 1072 -9.46 -69.60 16.94
CA GLY A 1072 -8.02 -69.76 16.97
C GLY A 1072 -7.36 -69.18 18.21
N THR A 1073 -6.03 -69.16 18.23
CA THR A 1073 -5.23 -68.66 19.36
C THR A 1073 -4.30 -67.54 18.91
N GLU A 1074 -4.37 -66.40 19.61
CA GLU A 1074 -3.40 -65.30 19.53
C GLU A 1074 -2.97 -64.89 20.94
N ASP A 1075 -1.67 -64.95 21.23
CA ASP A 1075 -1.04 -64.47 22.47
C ASP A 1075 -1.85 -64.72 23.76
N ASP A 1076 -2.13 -66.00 24.04
CA ASP A 1076 -2.86 -66.54 25.20
C ASP A 1076 -4.40 -66.33 25.20
N LEU A 1077 -4.96 -65.69 24.18
CA LEU A 1077 -6.39 -65.62 23.93
C LEU A 1077 -6.77 -66.73 22.92
N THR A 1078 -7.56 -67.71 23.37
CA THR A 1078 -8.08 -68.79 22.52
C THR A 1078 -9.59 -68.72 22.45
N VAL A 1079 -10.14 -68.71 21.23
CA VAL A 1079 -11.57 -68.83 20.97
C VAL A 1079 -11.82 -70.18 20.32
N GLU A 1080 -12.65 -71.01 20.96
CA GLU A 1080 -13.03 -72.32 20.44
C GLU A 1080 -13.91 -72.21 19.19
N ASP A 1081 -13.79 -73.16 18.26
CA ASP A 1081 -14.48 -73.14 16.95
C ASP A 1081 -16.01 -73.03 17.04
N TYR A 1082 -16.64 -73.47 18.14
CA TYR A 1082 -18.09 -73.35 18.33
C TYR A 1082 -18.55 -71.94 18.72
N GLU A 1083 -17.64 -71.09 19.22
CA GLU A 1083 -17.92 -69.70 19.58
C GLU A 1083 -17.71 -68.73 18.40
N ALA A 1084 -17.12 -69.20 17.30
CA ALA A 1084 -16.88 -68.39 16.11
C ALA A 1084 -18.19 -67.94 15.46
N LYS A 1085 -18.31 -66.63 15.22
CA LYS A 1085 -19.48 -66.02 14.59
C LYS A 1085 -19.04 -65.19 13.40
N LEU A 1086 -19.59 -65.51 12.23
CA LEU A 1086 -19.48 -64.66 11.05
C LEU A 1086 -20.15 -63.31 11.30
N THR A 1087 -19.61 -62.25 10.72
CA THR A 1087 -20.21 -60.92 10.78
C THR A 1087 -21.57 -60.92 10.06
N ASP A 1088 -22.63 -60.54 10.77
CA ASP A 1088 -23.96 -60.37 10.17
C ASP A 1088 -24.09 -58.97 9.56
N VAL A 1089 -24.54 -58.89 8.29
CA VAL A 1089 -24.62 -57.64 7.54
C VAL A 1089 -25.64 -56.66 8.15
N ASN A 1090 -26.75 -57.14 8.70
CA ASN A 1090 -27.76 -56.29 9.31
C ASN A 1090 -27.26 -55.73 10.66
N GLN A 1091 -26.60 -56.57 11.45
CA GLN A 1091 -25.94 -56.12 12.67
C GLN A 1091 -24.82 -55.12 12.36
N ALA A 1092 -24.07 -55.31 11.27
CA ALA A 1092 -23.01 -54.39 10.86
C ALA A 1092 -23.55 -52.99 10.52
N GLN A 1093 -24.71 -52.89 9.86
CA GLN A 1093 -25.34 -51.59 9.57
C GLN A 1093 -25.68 -50.85 10.87
N GLU A 1094 -26.40 -51.52 11.77
CA GLU A 1094 -26.77 -50.93 13.07
C GLU A 1094 -25.53 -50.58 13.90
N PHE A 1095 -24.49 -51.41 13.87
CA PHE A 1095 -23.26 -51.20 14.61
C PHE A 1095 -22.50 -49.97 14.11
N ILE A 1096 -22.33 -49.82 12.79
CA ILE A 1096 -21.66 -48.65 12.20
C ILE A 1096 -22.40 -47.36 12.56
N ASP A 1097 -23.72 -47.34 12.35
CA ASP A 1097 -24.55 -46.14 12.55
C ASP A 1097 -24.52 -45.67 14.01
N GLU A 1098 -24.53 -46.60 14.97
CA GLU A 1098 -24.61 -46.28 16.39
C GLU A 1098 -23.27 -46.01 17.05
N THR A 1099 -22.17 -46.59 16.55
CA THR A 1099 -20.86 -46.50 17.21
C THR A 1099 -19.96 -45.41 16.64
N GLY A 1100 -20.11 -45.07 15.35
CA GLY A 1100 -19.31 -44.05 14.68
C GLY A 1100 -17.88 -44.48 14.35
N ILE A 1101 -17.56 -45.77 14.41
CA ILE A 1101 -16.22 -46.32 14.12
C ILE A 1101 -15.70 -45.95 12.73
N ASP A 1102 -14.37 -45.93 12.56
CA ASP A 1102 -13.71 -45.62 11.29
C ASP A 1102 -13.35 -46.87 10.48
N ALA A 1103 -13.14 -48.00 11.17
CA ALA A 1103 -12.80 -49.26 10.55
C ALA A 1103 -13.53 -50.43 11.24
N LEU A 1104 -13.99 -51.40 10.44
CA LEU A 1104 -14.69 -52.59 10.90
C LEU A 1104 -13.84 -53.83 10.64
N ALA A 1105 -13.42 -54.51 11.71
CA ALA A 1105 -12.80 -55.83 11.64
C ALA A 1105 -13.89 -56.89 11.41
N VAL A 1106 -13.78 -57.59 10.27
CA VAL A 1106 -14.80 -58.54 9.81
C VAL A 1106 -14.37 -60.00 9.99
N CYS A 1107 -15.35 -60.83 10.34
CA CYS A 1107 -15.26 -62.27 10.49
C CYS A 1107 -15.98 -62.95 9.32
N ILE A 1108 -15.23 -63.39 8.30
CA ILE A 1108 -15.78 -64.03 7.09
C ILE A 1108 -15.32 -65.49 6.93
N GLY A 1109 -14.79 -66.09 8.00
CA GLY A 1109 -14.15 -67.42 8.00
C GLY A 1109 -12.63 -67.40 8.05
N ASN A 1110 -12.05 -66.21 8.30
CA ASN A 1110 -10.65 -66.02 8.71
C ASN A 1110 -10.44 -66.54 10.14
N VAL A 1111 -9.20 -66.86 10.50
CA VAL A 1111 -8.82 -67.39 11.83
C VAL A 1111 -7.51 -66.76 12.31
N HIS A 1112 -7.30 -66.75 13.62
CA HIS A 1112 -5.99 -66.44 14.20
C HIS A 1112 -5.07 -67.66 14.15
N GLY A 1113 -3.80 -67.45 13.80
CA GLY A 1113 -2.81 -68.52 13.73
C GLY A 1113 -2.85 -69.33 12.42
N LYS A 1114 -2.62 -70.64 12.50
CA LYS A 1114 -2.52 -71.51 11.32
C LYS A 1114 -3.90 -71.99 10.87
N TYR A 1115 -4.21 -71.79 9.60
CA TYR A 1115 -5.41 -72.36 8.97
C TYR A 1115 -5.42 -73.90 9.07
N PRO A 1116 -6.61 -74.53 9.20
CA PRO A 1116 -6.74 -75.98 9.25
C PRO A 1116 -6.24 -76.63 7.95
N ALA A 1117 -5.93 -77.93 7.99
CA ALA A 1117 -5.43 -78.68 6.83
C ALA A 1117 -6.35 -78.64 5.59
N SER A 1118 -7.65 -78.32 5.78
CA SER A 1118 -8.60 -78.11 4.69
C SER A 1118 -8.43 -76.79 3.94
N GLY A 1119 -7.50 -75.92 4.35
CA GLY A 1119 -7.29 -74.58 3.80
C GLY A 1119 -8.29 -73.53 4.32
N PRO A 1120 -8.06 -72.24 4.00
CA PRO A 1120 -8.94 -71.13 4.38
C PRO A 1120 -10.29 -71.22 3.68
N LYS A 1121 -11.38 -70.95 4.40
CA LYS A 1121 -12.77 -70.96 3.88
C LYS A 1121 -13.42 -69.58 4.01
N LEU A 1122 -12.88 -68.60 3.30
CA LEU A 1122 -13.40 -67.23 3.33
C LEU A 1122 -14.69 -67.09 2.50
N ARG A 1123 -15.71 -66.45 3.09
CA ARG A 1123 -16.98 -66.10 2.44
C ARG A 1123 -16.85 -64.77 1.72
N LEU A 1124 -16.29 -64.79 0.51
CA LEU A 1124 -16.10 -63.59 -0.33
C LEU A 1124 -17.42 -62.91 -0.72
N ASP A 1125 -18.51 -63.68 -0.82
CA ASP A 1125 -19.86 -63.16 -1.02
C ASP A 1125 -20.33 -62.29 0.15
N LEU A 1126 -20.04 -62.72 1.38
CA LEU A 1126 -20.30 -61.93 2.59
C LEU A 1126 -19.42 -60.67 2.63
N LEU A 1127 -18.14 -60.79 2.33
CA LEU A 1127 -17.20 -59.65 2.29
C LEU A 1127 -17.68 -58.56 1.32
N LYS A 1128 -18.14 -58.97 0.12
CA LYS A 1128 -18.71 -58.04 -0.86
C LYS A 1128 -19.90 -57.24 -0.29
N ASN A 1129 -20.83 -57.92 0.37
CA ASN A 1129 -22.00 -57.27 0.97
C ASN A 1129 -21.59 -56.30 2.10
N LEU A 1130 -20.61 -56.68 2.92
CA LEU A 1130 -20.08 -55.82 3.98
C LEU A 1130 -19.36 -54.59 3.42
N TYR A 1131 -18.67 -54.72 2.28
CA TYR A 1131 -18.01 -53.57 1.64
C TYR A 1131 -19.01 -52.60 1.02
N GLU A 1132 -20.05 -53.09 0.33
CA GLU A 1132 -21.13 -52.25 -0.20
C GLU A 1132 -21.86 -51.47 0.90
N LEU A 1133 -21.91 -52.03 2.11
CA LEU A 1133 -22.45 -51.40 3.31
C LEU A 1133 -21.47 -50.36 3.90
N ALA A 1134 -20.23 -50.78 4.19
CA ALA A 1134 -19.25 -49.96 4.90
C ALA A 1134 -18.80 -48.73 4.08
N SER A 1135 -18.60 -48.91 2.77
CA SER A 1135 -18.18 -47.83 1.86
C SER A 1135 -19.18 -46.66 1.79
N LYS A 1136 -20.49 -46.92 1.89
CA LYS A 1136 -21.53 -45.87 1.94
C LYS A 1136 -21.44 -44.98 3.18
N ASN A 1137 -20.91 -45.54 4.26
CA ASN A 1137 -20.77 -44.86 5.55
C ASN A 1137 -19.34 -44.38 5.81
N GLY A 1138 -18.44 -44.52 4.83
CA GLY A 1138 -17.04 -44.11 4.97
C GLY A 1138 -16.22 -44.95 5.96
N VAL A 1139 -16.62 -46.20 6.19
CA VAL A 1139 -15.95 -47.15 7.09
C VAL A 1139 -15.06 -48.11 6.29
N PHE A 1140 -13.83 -48.31 6.73
CA PHE A 1140 -12.87 -49.23 6.08
C PHE A 1140 -13.01 -50.66 6.60
N LEU A 1141 -12.80 -51.66 5.74
CA LEU A 1141 -12.80 -53.07 6.17
C LEU A 1141 -11.39 -53.53 6.54
N VAL A 1142 -11.31 -54.22 7.67
CA VAL A 1142 -10.07 -54.82 8.20
C VAL A 1142 -10.23 -56.33 8.24
N LEU A 1143 -9.20 -57.05 7.81
CA LEU A 1143 -9.15 -58.51 7.93
C LEU A 1143 -8.02 -58.94 8.85
N HIS A 1144 -8.41 -59.52 9.97
CA HIS A 1144 -7.50 -60.19 10.91
C HIS A 1144 -7.15 -61.59 10.39
N GLY A 1145 -5.98 -62.13 10.77
CA GLY A 1145 -5.60 -63.48 10.37
C GLY A 1145 -5.13 -63.61 8.91
N ALA A 1146 -4.29 -62.68 8.45
CA ALA A 1146 -3.73 -62.69 7.10
C ALA A 1146 -2.57 -63.70 6.91
N SER A 1147 -2.05 -64.27 8.00
CA SER A 1147 -0.92 -65.21 7.95
C SER A 1147 -1.32 -66.53 7.31
N GLY A 1148 -0.58 -66.99 6.29
CA GLY A 1148 -0.87 -68.23 5.57
C GLY A 1148 -2.02 -68.19 4.55
N LEU A 1149 -2.61 -67.02 4.25
CA LEU A 1149 -3.57 -66.88 3.14
C LEU A 1149 -2.86 -66.97 1.77
N PRO A 1150 -3.39 -67.73 0.79
CA PRO A 1150 -2.92 -67.74 -0.59
C PRO A 1150 -2.99 -66.35 -1.24
N LYS A 1151 -2.05 -66.07 -2.15
CA LYS A 1151 -1.93 -64.78 -2.83
C LYS A 1151 -3.22 -64.37 -3.54
N GLU A 1152 -3.87 -65.31 -4.20
CA GLU A 1152 -5.12 -65.07 -4.94
C GLU A 1152 -6.23 -64.59 -4.00
N LEU A 1153 -6.36 -65.23 -2.82
CA LEU A 1153 -7.36 -64.85 -1.83
C LEU A 1153 -7.11 -63.47 -1.22
N VAL A 1154 -5.84 -63.14 -0.93
CA VAL A 1154 -5.49 -61.80 -0.45
C VAL A 1154 -5.86 -60.73 -1.49
N GLN A 1155 -5.53 -60.96 -2.75
CA GLN A 1155 -5.88 -60.04 -3.84
C GLN A 1155 -7.40 -59.90 -4.00
N ASP A 1156 -8.16 -60.99 -3.88
CA ASP A 1156 -9.61 -60.94 -3.97
C ASP A 1156 -10.24 -60.20 -2.78
N CYS A 1157 -9.70 -60.35 -1.56
CA CYS A 1157 -10.10 -59.55 -0.41
C CYS A 1157 -9.84 -58.04 -0.61
N ILE A 1158 -8.70 -57.66 -1.19
CA ILE A 1158 -8.39 -56.25 -1.50
C ILE A 1158 -9.34 -55.68 -2.55
N LYS A 1159 -9.63 -56.45 -3.61
CA LYS A 1159 -10.63 -56.05 -4.63
C LYS A 1159 -12.02 -55.87 -4.02
N LEU A 1160 -12.33 -56.63 -2.96
CA LEU A 1160 -13.58 -56.56 -2.22
C LEU A 1160 -13.51 -55.63 -1.01
N GLY A 1161 -12.56 -54.69 -0.97
CA GLY A 1161 -12.61 -53.54 -0.06
C GLY A 1161 -11.82 -53.66 1.23
N VAL A 1162 -11.05 -54.73 1.45
CA VAL A 1162 -10.15 -54.80 2.62
C VAL A 1162 -9.00 -53.81 2.43
N ARG A 1163 -8.76 -52.96 3.45
CA ARG A 1163 -7.72 -51.91 3.46
C ARG A 1163 -6.66 -52.08 4.53
N LYS A 1164 -6.89 -52.93 5.53
CA LYS A 1164 -5.92 -53.27 6.56
C LYS A 1164 -5.88 -54.78 6.75
N PHE A 1165 -4.67 -55.34 6.84
CA PHE A 1165 -4.44 -56.73 7.24
C PHE A 1165 -3.59 -56.79 8.50
N ASN A 1166 -4.08 -57.49 9.53
CA ASN A 1166 -3.29 -57.76 10.73
C ASN A 1166 -2.38 -58.98 10.50
N VAL A 1167 -1.09 -58.82 10.81
CA VAL A 1167 -0.04 -59.84 10.63
C VAL A 1167 0.76 -60.00 11.91
N ASN A 1168 0.73 -61.22 12.46
CA ASN A 1168 1.51 -61.56 13.66
C ASN A 1168 2.29 -62.87 13.47
N THR A 1169 1.61 -63.98 13.19
CA THR A 1169 2.16 -65.35 13.29
C THR A 1169 3.48 -65.54 12.55
N GLU A 1170 3.60 -65.11 11.29
CA GLU A 1170 4.82 -65.30 10.50
C GLU A 1170 5.98 -64.41 10.96
N VAL A 1171 5.69 -63.17 11.39
CA VAL A 1171 6.71 -62.23 11.92
C VAL A 1171 7.25 -62.76 13.24
N ARG A 1172 6.36 -63.18 14.15
CA ARG A 1172 6.72 -63.80 15.42
C ARG A 1172 7.50 -65.10 15.22
N GLN A 1173 7.11 -65.93 14.26
CA GLN A 1173 7.81 -67.18 13.96
C GLN A 1173 9.24 -66.92 13.45
N ALA A 1174 9.43 -65.95 12.55
CA ALA A 1174 10.74 -65.56 12.05
C ALA A 1174 11.69 -65.14 13.18
N TYR A 1175 11.18 -64.37 14.16
CA TYR A 1175 11.93 -64.02 15.37
C TYR A 1175 12.30 -65.25 16.21
N MET A 1176 11.32 -66.11 16.50
CA MET A 1176 11.50 -67.30 17.33
C MET A 1176 12.45 -68.34 16.71
N ASP A 1177 12.50 -68.46 15.39
CA ASP A 1177 13.39 -69.39 14.69
C ASP A 1177 14.86 -68.97 14.77
N ILE A 1178 15.13 -67.66 14.77
CA ILE A 1178 16.48 -67.13 15.04
C ILE A 1178 16.90 -67.41 16.47
N LEU A 1179 16.00 -67.24 17.45
CA LEU A 1179 16.30 -67.55 18.86
C LEU A 1179 16.59 -69.04 19.12
N LYS A 1180 16.02 -69.94 18.31
CA LYS A 1180 16.29 -71.39 18.40
C LYS A 1180 17.57 -71.80 17.68
N SER A 1181 18.15 -70.93 16.86
CA SER A 1181 19.35 -71.21 16.09
C SER A 1181 20.61 -70.91 16.93
N PRO A 1182 21.63 -71.78 16.96
CA PRO A 1182 22.82 -71.56 17.77
C PRO A 1182 23.64 -70.37 17.22
N GLN A 1183 23.76 -69.32 18.02
CA GLN A 1183 24.55 -68.11 17.77
C GLN A 1183 25.33 -67.75 19.04
N THR A 1184 26.53 -67.19 18.92
CA THR A 1184 27.43 -66.95 20.07
C THR A 1184 27.37 -65.53 20.64
N ASP A 1185 26.75 -64.57 19.96
CA ASP A 1185 26.70 -63.15 20.36
C ASP A 1185 25.28 -62.58 20.30
N LEU A 1186 24.88 -61.85 21.34
CA LEU A 1186 23.52 -61.31 21.49
C LEU A 1186 23.17 -60.23 20.45
N VAL A 1187 24.13 -59.37 20.09
CA VAL A 1187 23.90 -58.30 19.11
C VAL A 1187 23.70 -58.91 17.72
N HIS A 1188 24.48 -59.93 17.37
CA HIS A 1188 24.27 -60.68 16.14
C HIS A 1188 22.93 -61.42 16.11
N VAL A 1189 22.48 -61.98 17.23
CA VAL A 1189 21.14 -62.59 17.35
C VAL A 1189 20.05 -61.54 17.10
N MET A 1190 20.12 -60.38 17.75
CA MET A 1190 19.14 -59.29 17.57
C MET A 1190 19.12 -58.77 16.13
N ALA A 1191 20.29 -58.56 15.52
CA ALA A 1191 20.40 -58.13 14.13
C ALA A 1191 19.82 -59.18 13.16
N ALA A 1192 20.16 -60.47 13.34
CA ALA A 1192 19.63 -61.54 12.51
C ALA A 1192 18.12 -61.71 12.68
N ALA A 1193 17.60 -61.55 13.90
CA ALA A 1193 16.17 -61.62 14.18
C ALA A 1193 15.41 -60.45 13.54
N LYS A 1194 15.97 -59.24 13.59
CA LYS A 1194 15.47 -58.07 12.87
C LYS A 1194 15.43 -58.32 11.35
N ASP A 1195 16.53 -58.81 10.75
CA ASP A 1195 16.59 -59.07 9.31
C ASP A 1195 15.59 -60.16 8.88
N ALA A 1196 15.41 -61.21 9.69
CA ALA A 1196 14.42 -62.26 9.44
C ALA A 1196 12.99 -61.72 9.48
N MET A 1197 12.64 -60.92 10.50
CA MET A 1197 11.33 -60.25 10.57
C MET A 1197 11.12 -59.28 9.41
N LYS A 1198 12.14 -58.47 9.08
CA LYS A 1198 12.11 -57.49 7.99
C LYS A 1198 11.79 -58.14 6.65
N ALA A 1199 12.38 -59.30 6.34
CA ALA A 1199 12.10 -60.04 5.13
C ALA A 1199 10.61 -60.45 5.03
N VAL A 1200 10.05 -60.99 6.11
CA VAL A 1200 8.61 -61.35 6.17
C VAL A 1200 7.72 -60.12 5.98
N VAL A 1201 8.05 -59.01 6.64
CA VAL A 1201 7.28 -57.76 6.53
C VAL A 1201 7.31 -57.23 5.08
N ALA A 1202 8.48 -57.22 4.43
CA ALA A 1202 8.63 -56.79 3.04
C ALA A 1202 7.80 -57.66 2.08
N ASP A 1203 7.83 -58.98 2.25
CA ASP A 1203 7.02 -59.91 1.46
C ASP A 1203 5.52 -59.63 1.61
N LYS A 1204 5.06 -59.29 2.83
CA LYS A 1204 3.66 -58.90 3.07
C LYS A 1204 3.29 -57.57 2.42
N MET A 1205 4.17 -56.58 2.42
CA MET A 1205 3.93 -55.30 1.72
C MET A 1205 3.75 -55.51 0.21
N HIS A 1206 4.54 -56.39 -0.40
CA HIS A 1206 4.33 -56.78 -1.80
C HIS A 1206 3.02 -57.54 -2.02
N LEU A 1207 2.70 -58.47 -1.10
CA LEU A 1207 1.47 -59.25 -1.16
C LEU A 1207 0.21 -58.37 -1.04
N PHE A 1208 0.25 -57.34 -0.21
CA PHE A 1208 -0.86 -56.41 0.00
C PHE A 1208 -0.92 -55.26 -1.03
N GLY A 1209 0.06 -55.18 -1.94
CA GLY A 1209 0.12 -54.17 -2.99
C GLY A 1209 0.52 -52.77 -2.50
N SER A 1210 1.04 -52.64 -1.27
CA SER A 1210 1.42 -51.36 -0.66
C SER A 1210 2.86 -50.94 -0.97
N ALA A 1211 3.70 -51.85 -1.46
CA ALA A 1211 5.06 -51.52 -1.88
C ALA A 1211 5.06 -50.45 -3.01
N GLY A 1212 5.88 -49.41 -2.86
CA GLY A 1212 5.96 -48.28 -3.79
C GLY A 1212 4.83 -47.26 -3.68
N LYS A 1213 3.95 -47.38 -2.68
CA LYS A 1213 2.79 -46.49 -2.48
C LYS A 1213 3.06 -45.31 -1.54
N ALA A 1214 4.23 -45.24 -0.92
CA ALA A 1214 4.69 -44.07 -0.19
C ALA A 1214 5.58 -43.20 -1.10
N SER A 1215 5.04 -42.09 -1.60
CA SER A 1215 5.75 -41.08 -2.42
C SER A 1215 6.02 -39.79 -1.67
#